data_AF-A0A8T5IGX6-F1
#
_entry.id   AF-A0A8T5IGX6-F1
#
_cell.length_a   1.000
_cell.length_b   1.000
_cell.length_c   1.000
_cell.angle_alpha   90.00
_cell.angle_beta   90.00
_cell.angle_gamma   90.00
#
_symmetry.space_group_name_H-M   'P 1'
#
loop_
_entity.id
_entity.type
_entity.pdbx_description
1 polymer ?
#
loop_
_entity_poly.entity_id
_entity_poly.type
_entity_poly.pdbx_seq_one_letter_code
_entity_poly.pdbx_strand_id
1 'polypeptide(L)'
;MQNKLKFSLVFAVAIQIALLINMPVANSYQVHQTEKILEKQIEEKDFGEELLDAGLNLLIGFLSIKQIQSVAAQEILQECCLETEQGEGCVDFFVAQENNCVVDLIEGDCSNVALCELGCCTDPDEGTCTTKVTKQNCENSGGEWNSEENCAIAECQYGCCVLGDETQFAVEGRCERLAGIYDLAKDFRQQIKNEIECLNLGASAIKSACIFEKERCERLSEVECNLKEGEYYLGKLCSNPTLNNSCERQDSVGCIKGKDEIYWFDSCGNPENIYSSDKEVSWNLGNLLTKDQSCNPNDANANSQECGNCKYSLGSFCSESGIVGSKIQDGNFICKDINCIDEQGNERSHGESWCVYDGFIGEGKDTVGSRHWKRMCIDGEIVVEACADYRGQICVQGELENPDTNEKFDLANCVMNEASICRSYNSKQETMVGNCQNNSMCYINQVDVDEGFKFEVCVPKYPKGMDLSGESEDYGKEVCGMATQKCTVLYEKKTSGWKCIHNCDCEDAIFGQEMNDLCISMGDCGSYVNYLGDGTDNSVIKKSPPVKWQDYTNYAEVVLGQFAEPKSLDEVLLQHSSLSDPEGYDPTESDGAAINEAIGLLGEVTGGLGTVITGGFAVHGLVTSGAPYGLSVVWADSMAALGASAFGPAVAAIGAFGIMMAAAGIISFALGLEGEAATIMMISGAAVGVYAAVAIWGFGLKLSAACGPFAWICLIILVIIGLLLKVFGIGKTKKVIVELDCLPWEAPTGSDKCSVCNNDPLKLCSKYRCESLGQACKLLNEDTDNPSCESVPNDFKPPIISAGTIESGYEFISEEKWKVKLVGAGGKCIPEFKTVLFDLEIDEPAQCKYEFQPTSNYEEMENYPLELNAYTSNHTFGIMMPSLSSLEIYNLSGDLKQMFGNMNMYVRCQDYYGDKNTREYLINFCIESGPDLTPAYITTSTPRENNYLKYGTTESHVTFYLNEPAECKYDLIGNKSYSEMRNAMDCKTDLEDSATEGWPCSTNLTGLTKEENKFYIKCKDQPWFKNTINETERNINVQDFSYSLYKTNSELKIESISPKGDIETGLQPMSIEFEVITSGGAYSGDSQCFYDFEDYNNMNSFMQTFSNVHFQTINQLMSGPYIMKVKCIDEAGNEARDFVEINIDLDETPPEIIRAYREWGELIITTDERAECYYSPSSCYFDVANSTSMTIGFSSQHRTPWEEGDIYHIKCIDTWGNSPNGCSIRLLPSFI
;
A
#
# COMPACT_ATOMS: atom_id res chain seq x y z
N MET A 1 -38.63 -62.46 51.02
CA MET A 1 -38.01 -61.45 51.92
C MET A 1 -37.15 -60.41 51.18
N GLN A 2 -36.69 -60.67 49.95
CA GLN A 2 -35.88 -59.73 49.15
C GLN A 2 -36.63 -58.49 48.59
N ASN A 3 -37.95 -58.54 48.36
CA ASN A 3 -38.69 -57.38 47.82
C ASN A 3 -39.06 -56.31 48.85
N LYS A 4 -39.07 -56.63 50.16
CA LYS A 4 -39.25 -55.61 51.22
C LYS A 4 -37.94 -54.86 51.52
N LEU A 5 -36.79 -55.51 51.33
CA LEU A 5 -35.48 -54.89 51.55
C LEU A 5 -35.14 -53.89 50.44
N LYS A 6 -35.45 -54.19 49.16
CA LYS A 6 -35.28 -53.26 48.04
C LYS A 6 -36.20 -52.04 48.12
N PHE A 7 -37.44 -52.22 48.58
CA PHE A 7 -38.39 -51.11 48.76
C PHE A 7 -37.96 -50.17 49.91
N SER A 8 -37.49 -50.71 51.04
CA SER A 8 -36.93 -49.89 52.13
C SER A 8 -35.62 -49.20 51.75
N LEU A 9 -34.78 -49.79 50.88
CA LEU A 9 -33.54 -49.18 50.42
C LEU A 9 -33.80 -48.01 49.47
N VAL A 10 -34.71 -48.18 48.50
CA VAL A 10 -35.11 -47.11 47.57
C VAL A 10 -35.86 -45.98 48.31
N PHE A 11 -36.67 -46.32 49.31
CA PHE A 11 -37.38 -45.34 50.13
C PHE A 11 -36.44 -44.55 51.06
N ALA A 12 -35.40 -45.18 51.59
CA ALA A 12 -34.37 -44.51 52.40
C ALA A 12 -33.50 -43.55 51.55
N VAL A 13 -33.13 -43.97 50.33
CA VAL A 13 -32.40 -43.13 49.37
C VAL A 13 -33.24 -41.94 48.90
N ALA A 14 -34.54 -42.15 48.64
CA ALA A 14 -35.47 -41.07 48.30
C ALA A 14 -35.65 -40.04 49.44
N ILE A 15 -35.66 -40.49 50.71
CA ILE A 15 -35.71 -39.61 51.88
C ILE A 15 -34.38 -38.85 52.08
N GLN A 16 -33.23 -39.48 51.83
CA GLN A 16 -31.93 -38.80 51.90
C GLN A 16 -31.77 -37.73 50.80
N ILE A 17 -32.25 -37.99 49.59
CA ILE A 17 -32.28 -37.00 48.50
C ILE A 17 -33.26 -35.87 48.82
N ALA A 18 -34.44 -36.18 49.38
CA ALA A 18 -35.42 -35.16 49.81
C ALA A 18 -34.94 -34.29 50.99
N LEU A 19 -34.06 -34.82 51.85
CA LEU A 19 -33.41 -34.08 52.93
C LEU A 19 -32.22 -33.22 52.44
N LEU A 20 -31.52 -33.64 51.38
CA LEU A 20 -30.44 -32.86 50.74
C LEU A 20 -30.97 -31.67 49.92
N ILE A 21 -32.17 -31.79 49.34
CA ILE A 21 -32.81 -30.71 48.55
C ILE A 21 -33.44 -29.61 49.44
N ASN A 22 -33.59 -29.84 50.75
CA ASN A 22 -34.27 -28.92 51.68
C ASN A 22 -33.35 -28.19 52.69
N MET A 23 -32.04 -28.12 52.46
CA MET A 23 -31.18 -27.24 53.25
C MET A 23 -31.09 -25.84 52.61
N PRO A 24 -31.49 -24.76 53.30
CA PRO A 24 -31.30 -23.41 52.78
C PRO A 24 -29.80 -23.06 52.76
N VAL A 25 -29.32 -22.57 51.62
CA VAL A 25 -27.97 -22.04 51.43
C VAL A 25 -27.86 -20.73 52.22
N ALA A 26 -26.97 -20.70 53.22
CA ALA A 26 -26.52 -19.48 53.88
C ALA A 26 -25.30 -18.93 53.12
N ASN A 27 -25.33 -17.63 52.80
CA ASN A 27 -24.18 -16.90 52.26
C ASN A 27 -23.24 -16.45 53.40
N SER A 28 -21.93 -16.69 53.27
CA SER A 28 -20.88 -15.69 53.58
C SER A 28 -19.45 -16.21 53.36
N TYR A 29 -18.67 -15.42 52.59
CA TYR A 29 -17.26 -14.99 52.75
C TYR A 29 -16.09 -15.96 52.99
N GLN A 30 -15.04 -15.75 52.19
CA GLN A 30 -13.66 -16.23 52.37
C GLN A 30 -12.98 -15.60 53.59
N VAL A 31 -12.15 -16.36 54.33
CA VAL A 31 -10.81 -15.96 54.81
C VAL A 31 -9.90 -17.21 54.95
N HIS A 32 -8.66 -16.99 54.51
CA HIS A 32 -7.42 -17.77 54.49
C HIS A 32 -6.89 -18.24 55.88
N GLN A 33 -6.28 -19.43 55.96
CA GLN A 33 -4.96 -19.74 56.59
C GLN A 33 -4.79 -21.17 57.17
N THR A 34 -3.64 -21.76 56.78
CA THR A 34 -2.73 -22.68 57.51
C THR A 34 -3.07 -24.15 57.80
N GLU A 35 -2.21 -25.01 57.23
CA GLU A 35 -1.80 -26.34 57.69
C GLU A 35 -1.51 -26.45 59.20
N LYS A 36 -1.85 -27.59 59.84
CA LYS A 36 -0.91 -28.65 60.33
C LYS A 36 -1.53 -29.57 61.42
N ILE A 37 -1.27 -30.88 61.24
CA ILE A 37 -1.08 -31.94 62.26
C ILE A 37 -2.33 -32.54 62.93
N LEU A 38 -2.63 -33.81 62.63
CA LEU A 38 -2.29 -34.93 63.54
C LEU A 38 -2.45 -36.31 62.88
N GLU A 39 -1.34 -37.05 62.84
CA GLU A 39 -1.24 -38.48 62.49
C GLU A 39 -1.77 -39.42 63.60
N LYS A 40 -2.09 -40.64 63.17
CA LYS A 40 -2.04 -41.95 63.85
C LYS A 40 -3.19 -42.36 64.80
N GLN A 41 -3.94 -43.39 64.39
CA GLN A 41 -3.61 -44.81 64.69
C GLN A 41 -4.48 -45.78 63.85
N ILE A 42 -3.83 -46.81 63.31
CA ILE A 42 -4.43 -47.96 62.60
C ILE A 42 -4.61 -49.10 63.61
N GLU A 43 -5.74 -49.80 63.59
CA GLU A 43 -5.77 -51.26 63.79
C GLU A 43 -7.05 -51.91 63.21
N GLU A 44 -6.80 -52.75 62.19
CA GLU A 44 -7.54 -53.87 61.57
C GLU A 44 -9.00 -54.20 61.96
N LYS A 45 -9.87 -54.25 60.93
CA LYS A 45 -10.36 -55.54 60.37
C LYS A 45 -11.19 -55.33 59.09
N ASP A 46 -10.74 -56.02 58.06
CA ASP A 46 -11.20 -56.02 56.67
C ASP A 46 -12.47 -56.87 56.46
N PHE A 47 -13.50 -56.26 55.85
CA PHE A 47 -14.39 -56.88 54.84
C PHE A 47 -15.27 -55.79 54.20
N GLY A 48 -14.79 -55.08 53.18
CA GLY A 48 -15.63 -54.09 52.49
C GLY A 48 -14.98 -53.21 51.41
N GLU A 49 -13.85 -53.58 50.82
CA GLU A 49 -13.10 -52.68 49.92
C GLU A 49 -13.39 -52.80 48.42
N GLU A 50 -14.16 -53.76 47.91
CA GLU A 50 -14.34 -53.89 46.44
C GLU A 50 -15.42 -52.98 45.80
N LEU A 51 -16.29 -52.31 46.57
CA LEU A 51 -17.38 -51.49 46.01
C LEU A 51 -17.17 -49.97 46.13
N LEU A 52 -16.37 -49.55 47.10
CA LEU A 52 -15.96 -48.15 47.27
C LEU A 52 -14.80 -47.80 46.33
N ASP A 53 -13.90 -48.74 46.07
CA ASP A 53 -12.75 -48.51 45.20
C ASP A 53 -13.14 -48.50 43.72
N ALA A 54 -14.19 -49.22 43.32
CA ALA A 54 -14.74 -49.13 41.96
C ALA A 54 -15.52 -47.83 41.72
N GLY A 55 -16.21 -47.30 42.74
CA GLY A 55 -16.95 -46.03 42.64
C GLY A 55 -16.04 -44.81 42.73
N LEU A 56 -14.99 -44.88 43.54
CA LEU A 56 -14.02 -43.80 43.70
C LEU A 56 -12.99 -43.78 42.56
N ASN A 57 -12.57 -44.92 42.01
CA ASN A 57 -11.73 -44.95 40.80
C ASN A 57 -12.50 -44.62 39.51
N LEU A 58 -13.83 -44.79 39.46
CA LEU A 58 -14.63 -44.26 38.34
C LEU A 58 -14.74 -42.73 38.41
N LEU A 59 -14.80 -42.16 39.62
CA LEU A 59 -14.82 -40.71 39.85
C LEU A 59 -13.42 -40.06 39.70
N ILE A 60 -12.35 -40.73 40.11
CA ILE A 60 -10.97 -40.29 39.92
C ILE A 60 -10.49 -40.54 38.47
N GLY A 61 -11.04 -41.55 37.79
CA GLY A 61 -10.81 -41.80 36.35
C GLY A 61 -11.55 -40.82 35.43
N PHE A 62 -12.74 -40.34 35.81
CA PHE A 62 -13.44 -39.26 35.08
C PHE A 62 -12.82 -37.87 35.35
N LEU A 63 -12.10 -37.71 36.46
CA LEU A 63 -11.46 -36.44 36.86
C LEU A 63 -9.94 -36.41 36.62
N SER A 64 -9.38 -37.43 35.96
CA SER A 64 -7.94 -37.49 35.63
C SER A 64 -7.71 -37.92 34.18
N ILE A 65 -8.07 -37.05 33.25
CA ILE A 65 -7.34 -36.93 31.97
C ILE A 65 -6.50 -35.66 32.06
N LYS A 66 -5.18 -35.87 32.10
CA LYS A 66 -4.15 -34.86 31.86
C LYS A 66 -4.26 -34.36 30.42
N GLN A 67 -4.69 -33.12 30.24
CA GLN A 67 -3.94 -32.04 29.57
C GLN A 67 -4.89 -30.86 29.40
N ILE A 68 -4.90 -29.97 30.38
CA ILE A 68 -5.08 -28.54 30.13
C ILE A 68 -3.90 -27.93 30.86
N GLN A 69 -2.86 -27.57 30.11
CA GLN A 69 -1.91 -26.57 30.56
C GLN A 69 -2.75 -25.36 30.98
N SER A 70 -2.51 -24.86 32.18
CA SER A 70 -2.83 -23.48 32.50
C SER A 70 -2.17 -22.60 31.44
N VAL A 71 -2.94 -22.17 30.44
CA VAL A 71 -2.59 -20.97 29.69
C VAL A 71 -2.93 -19.86 30.67
N ALA A 72 -1.91 -19.12 31.09
CA ALA A 72 -2.12 -17.83 31.71
C ALA A 72 -3.11 -17.05 30.85
N ALA A 73 -4.03 -16.28 31.44
CA ALA A 73 -4.69 -15.24 30.68
C ALA A 73 -3.56 -14.36 30.14
N GLN A 74 -3.25 -14.50 28.86
CA GLN A 74 -2.39 -13.56 28.17
C GLN A 74 -3.27 -12.33 28.00
N GLU A 75 -2.91 -11.26 28.69
CA GLU A 75 -3.38 -9.94 28.31
C GLU A 75 -3.16 -9.81 26.81
N ILE A 76 -4.20 -9.41 26.08
CA ILE A 76 -4.08 -9.14 24.66
C ILE A 76 -3.24 -7.87 24.59
N LEU A 77 -1.93 -8.04 24.42
CA LEU A 77 -1.04 -6.96 24.04
C LEU A 77 -1.37 -6.64 22.59
N GLN A 78 -1.92 -5.44 22.41
CA GLN A 78 -2.01 -4.76 21.14
C GLN A 78 -0.61 -4.20 20.91
N GLU A 79 0.01 -4.49 19.77
CA GLU A 79 1.38 -4.09 19.47
C GLU A 79 1.40 -3.30 18.17
N CYS A 80 1.94 -2.09 18.19
CA CYS A 80 2.04 -1.23 17.02
C CYS A 80 3.24 -1.63 16.16
N CYS A 81 2.98 -1.84 14.87
CA CYS A 81 4.00 -1.93 13.86
C CYS A 81 4.19 -0.58 13.21
N LEU A 82 5.39 -0.04 13.33
CA LEU A 82 5.73 1.22 12.69
C LEU A 82 5.77 1.10 11.19
N GLU A 83 6.20 -0.04 10.64
CA GLU A 83 6.28 -0.22 9.20
C GLU A 83 6.14 -1.70 8.85
N THR A 84 5.12 -2.04 8.06
CA THR A 84 4.93 -3.43 7.60
C THR A 84 5.85 -3.75 6.43
N GLU A 85 6.13 -5.02 6.14
CA GLU A 85 6.94 -5.44 4.97
C GLU A 85 6.32 -5.01 3.62
N GLN A 86 5.13 -4.41 3.66
CA GLN A 86 4.34 -3.90 2.54
C GLN A 86 4.38 -2.34 2.47
N GLY A 87 5.18 -1.68 3.32
CA GLY A 87 5.38 -0.22 3.34
C GLY A 87 4.30 0.58 4.08
N GLU A 88 3.46 -0.06 4.90
CA GLU A 88 2.41 0.63 5.68
C GLU A 88 2.97 1.17 7.00
N GLY A 89 2.81 2.47 7.26
CA GLY A 89 3.22 3.11 8.51
C GLY A 89 2.16 3.03 9.63
N CYS A 90 2.57 2.78 10.88
CA CYS A 90 1.73 2.90 12.09
C CYS A 90 0.47 2.02 12.15
N VAL A 91 0.66 0.70 12.10
CA VAL A 91 -0.40 -0.32 12.05
C VAL A 91 -0.48 -1.15 13.33
N ASP A 92 -1.64 -1.24 13.96
CA ASP A 92 -1.85 -2.07 15.15
C ASP A 92 -1.95 -3.58 14.84
N PHE A 93 -1.14 -4.38 15.52
CA PHE A 93 -1.16 -5.84 15.56
C PHE A 93 -1.73 -6.35 16.88
N PHE A 94 -2.28 -7.57 16.85
CA PHE A 94 -2.73 -8.28 18.05
C PHE A 94 -2.01 -9.62 18.10
N VAL A 95 -1.35 -9.95 19.22
CA VAL A 95 -0.49 -11.14 19.35
C VAL A 95 -1.27 -12.45 19.15
N ALA A 96 -1.38 -12.86 17.88
CA ALA A 96 -1.69 -14.19 17.38
C ALA A 96 -1.22 -14.39 15.93
N GLN A 97 -0.42 -13.48 15.36
CA GLN A 97 0.13 -13.57 13.99
C GLN A 97 1.67 -13.58 14.06
N GLU A 98 2.32 -14.39 13.21
CA GLU A 98 3.76 -14.24 12.96
C GLU A 98 4.01 -12.90 12.22
N ASN A 99 5.03 -12.15 12.66
CA ASN A 99 5.24 -10.74 12.36
C ASN A 99 5.58 -10.45 10.88
N ASN A 100 4.76 -9.61 10.23
CA ASN A 100 5.05 -8.95 8.93
C ASN A 100 5.46 -7.47 9.13
N CYS A 101 6.13 -7.17 10.25
CA CYS A 101 6.63 -5.84 10.54
C CYS A 101 8.11 -5.77 10.17
N VAL A 102 8.53 -4.76 9.42
CA VAL A 102 9.94 -4.50 9.03
C VAL A 102 10.81 -4.29 10.27
N VAL A 103 10.20 -3.81 11.35
CA VAL A 103 10.80 -3.58 12.67
C VAL A 103 10.06 -4.37 13.75
N ASP A 104 10.73 -4.63 14.88
CA ASP A 104 10.11 -5.33 16.01
C ASP A 104 8.83 -4.59 16.49
N LEU A 105 7.76 -5.36 16.73
CA LEU A 105 6.47 -4.84 17.19
C LEU A 105 6.61 -4.09 18.53
N ILE A 106 5.97 -2.91 18.62
CA ILE A 106 6.00 -2.05 19.80
C ILE A 106 4.78 -2.37 20.67
N GLU A 107 4.98 -2.78 21.94
CA GLU A 107 3.87 -3.00 22.87
C GLU A 107 3.02 -1.70 23.07
N GLY A 108 1.75 -1.72 22.65
CA GLY A 108 0.81 -0.60 22.72
C GLY A 108 0.06 -0.33 21.41
N ASP A 109 -1.04 0.43 21.48
CA ASP A 109 -1.78 0.92 20.29
C ASP A 109 -0.97 2.05 19.60
N CYS A 110 -0.91 2.06 18.27
CA CYS A 110 -0.20 3.03 17.44
C CYS A 110 -0.63 4.48 17.71
N SER A 111 -1.87 4.70 18.17
CA SER A 111 -2.32 6.02 18.61
C SER A 111 -1.57 6.56 19.84
N ASN A 112 -0.82 5.71 20.55
CA ASN A 112 0.08 6.07 21.64
C ASN A 112 1.57 6.03 21.25
N VAL A 113 1.88 5.80 19.97
CA VAL A 113 3.24 5.73 19.45
C VAL A 113 3.62 7.07 18.84
N ALA A 114 4.68 7.70 19.36
CA ALA A 114 5.07 9.07 19.02
C ALA A 114 5.40 9.29 17.52
N LEU A 115 5.84 8.24 16.82
CA LEU A 115 6.07 8.28 15.37
C LEU A 115 4.76 8.31 14.55
N CYS A 116 3.64 7.99 15.18
CA CYS A 116 2.32 7.97 14.57
C CYS A 116 1.48 9.20 14.92
N GLU A 117 2.06 10.16 15.65
CA GLU A 117 1.39 11.40 16.05
C GLU A 117 1.18 12.31 14.82
N LEU A 118 0.00 12.94 14.72
CA LEU A 118 -0.35 13.84 13.62
C LEU A 118 0.12 15.27 13.91
N GLY A 119 0.71 15.92 12.92
CA GLY A 119 1.30 17.24 13.08
C GLY A 119 1.56 17.94 11.74
N CYS A 120 2.16 19.12 11.79
CA CYS A 120 2.61 19.84 10.61
C CYS A 120 3.96 19.32 10.12
N CYS A 121 4.03 18.93 8.86
CA CYS A 121 5.23 18.55 8.17
C CYS A 121 5.77 19.71 7.33
N THR A 122 6.95 20.23 7.65
CA THR A 122 7.67 21.19 6.81
C THR A 122 8.62 20.43 5.89
N ASP A 123 8.41 20.48 4.59
CA ASP A 123 9.31 19.89 3.61
C ASP A 123 10.45 20.89 3.31
N PRO A 124 11.70 20.61 3.69
CA PRO A 124 12.85 21.49 3.47
C PRO A 124 13.30 21.50 2.01
N ASP A 125 13.01 20.45 1.24
CA ASP A 125 13.36 20.35 -0.18
C ASP A 125 12.36 21.14 -1.02
N GLU A 126 11.06 20.92 -0.85
CA GLU A 126 9.95 21.65 -1.50
C GLU A 126 9.75 23.05 -0.93
N GLY A 127 10.18 23.27 0.31
CA GLY A 127 9.93 24.47 1.09
C GLY A 127 8.46 24.64 1.47
N THR A 128 7.65 23.57 1.51
CA THR A 128 6.21 23.59 1.76
C THR A 128 5.87 23.14 3.19
N CYS A 129 4.63 23.39 3.62
CA CYS A 129 4.13 22.92 4.91
C CYS A 129 2.83 22.14 4.72
N THR A 130 2.75 20.94 5.29
CA THR A 130 1.63 20.01 5.14
C THR A 130 1.05 19.68 6.51
N THR A 131 -0.21 20.02 6.75
CA THR A 131 -0.88 19.79 8.04
C THR A 131 -1.33 18.34 8.22
N LYS A 132 -1.44 17.88 9.47
CA LYS A 132 -2.01 16.57 9.86
C LYS A 132 -1.35 15.35 9.21
N VAL A 133 -0.02 15.38 9.09
CA VAL A 133 0.80 14.25 8.64
C VAL A 133 1.32 13.50 9.86
N THR A 134 1.40 12.17 9.82
CA THR A 134 2.05 11.41 10.89
C THR A 134 3.54 11.76 10.92
N LYS A 135 4.12 11.81 12.11
CA LYS A 135 5.55 12.12 12.28
C LYS A 135 6.44 11.26 11.39
N GLN A 136 6.19 9.97 11.34
CA GLN A 136 6.88 9.02 10.47
C GLN A 136 6.71 9.33 8.98
N ASN A 137 5.50 9.61 8.48
CA ASN A 137 5.33 9.89 7.05
C ASN A 137 5.98 11.22 6.65
N CYS A 138 5.98 12.19 7.56
CA CYS A 138 6.67 13.44 7.34
C CYS A 138 8.19 13.22 7.27
N GLU A 139 8.76 12.56 8.28
CA GLU A 139 10.20 12.29 8.38
C GLU A 139 10.68 11.35 7.25
N ASN A 140 9.88 10.33 6.87
CA ASN A 140 10.16 9.42 5.75
C ASN A 140 10.12 10.10 4.38
N SER A 141 9.37 11.20 4.24
CA SER A 141 9.35 12.00 3.01
C SER A 141 10.45 13.08 3.00
N GLY A 142 11.36 13.08 3.99
CA GLY A 142 12.40 14.09 4.14
C GLY A 142 11.92 15.41 4.77
N GLY A 143 10.69 15.46 5.30
CA GLY A 143 10.12 16.64 5.96
C GLY A 143 10.41 16.71 7.46
N GLU A 144 10.59 17.92 7.99
CA GLU A 144 10.68 18.18 9.43
C GLU A 144 9.27 18.24 10.05
N TRP A 145 9.00 17.41 11.04
CA TRP A 145 7.67 17.32 11.65
C TRP A 145 7.54 18.17 12.92
N ASN A 146 6.38 18.80 13.09
CA ASN A 146 6.01 19.63 14.22
C ASN A 146 4.64 19.23 14.78
N SER A 147 4.51 19.10 16.10
CA SER A 147 3.25 18.71 16.76
C SER A 147 2.08 19.69 16.61
N GLU A 148 2.27 20.89 16.03
CA GLU A 148 1.18 21.83 15.76
C GLU A 148 0.42 21.40 14.49
N GLU A 149 -0.71 20.71 14.66
CA GLU A 149 -1.49 20.10 13.57
C GLU A 149 -1.90 21.05 12.43
N ASN A 150 -1.97 22.37 12.66
CA ASN A 150 -2.43 23.36 11.70
C ASN A 150 -1.29 24.19 11.06
N CYS A 151 -0.03 23.79 11.24
CA CYS A 151 1.14 24.50 10.72
C CYS A 151 1.25 25.98 11.15
N ALA A 152 0.77 26.35 12.34
CA ALA A 152 0.85 27.72 12.89
C ALA A 152 2.25 28.07 13.46
N ILE A 153 3.31 27.65 12.77
CA ILE A 153 4.72 27.81 13.16
C ILE A 153 5.41 28.91 12.34
N ALA A 154 6.59 29.36 12.79
CA ALA A 154 7.27 30.55 12.25
C ALA A 154 7.76 30.34 10.80
N GLU A 155 8.31 29.16 10.47
CA GLU A 155 8.74 28.82 9.11
C GLU A 155 7.55 28.67 8.13
N CYS A 156 6.37 28.29 8.63
CA CYS A 156 5.14 28.16 7.85
C CYS A 156 4.30 29.45 7.78
N GLN A 157 4.85 30.59 8.21
CA GLN A 157 4.18 31.87 8.04
C GLN A 157 4.29 32.34 6.59
N TYR A 158 3.14 32.49 5.94
CA TYR A 158 3.08 33.03 4.59
C TYR A 158 3.53 34.50 4.54
N GLY A 159 4.33 34.80 3.54
CA GLY A 159 4.79 36.14 3.19
C GLY A 159 4.80 36.32 1.67
N CYS A 160 5.24 37.49 1.21
CA CYS A 160 5.35 37.72 -0.22
C CYS A 160 6.71 37.33 -0.77
N CYS A 161 6.75 36.38 -1.69
CA CYS A 161 7.93 36.01 -2.46
C CYS A 161 7.96 36.78 -3.79
N VAL A 162 9.05 37.49 -4.09
CA VAL A 162 9.23 38.19 -5.37
C VAL A 162 10.20 37.41 -6.24
N LEU A 163 9.71 36.88 -7.37
CA LEU A 163 10.43 36.02 -8.32
C LEU A 163 10.63 36.76 -9.64
N GLY A 164 11.49 37.78 -9.61
CA GLY A 164 11.77 38.62 -10.78
C GLY A 164 10.55 39.46 -11.16
N ASP A 165 9.77 38.96 -12.13
CA ASP A 165 8.61 39.62 -12.73
C ASP A 165 7.26 39.09 -12.20
N GLU A 166 7.30 38.20 -11.22
CA GLU A 166 6.12 37.61 -10.58
C GLU A 166 6.23 37.70 -9.06
N THR A 167 5.09 37.63 -8.39
CA THR A 167 5.02 37.60 -6.93
C THR A 167 4.13 36.45 -6.50
N GLN A 168 4.60 35.62 -5.57
CA GLN A 168 3.86 34.48 -5.06
C GLN A 168 3.70 34.60 -3.55
N PHE A 169 2.48 34.37 -3.06
CA PHE A 169 2.22 34.30 -1.63
C PHE A 169 2.53 32.88 -1.15
N ALA A 170 3.69 32.72 -0.51
CA ALA A 170 4.22 31.42 -0.12
C ALA A 170 4.97 31.56 1.22
N VAL A 171 5.37 30.43 1.78
CA VAL A 171 6.27 30.41 2.95
C VAL A 171 7.72 30.65 2.50
N GLU A 172 8.59 31.06 3.43
CA GLU A 172 9.95 31.53 3.09
C GLU A 172 10.79 30.44 2.40
N GLY A 173 10.68 29.18 2.85
CA GLY A 173 11.39 28.05 2.26
C GLY A 173 11.02 27.83 0.78
N ARG A 174 9.72 27.85 0.46
CA ARG A 174 9.25 27.75 -0.94
C ARG A 174 9.78 28.89 -1.79
N CYS A 175 9.84 30.10 -1.24
CA CYS A 175 10.38 31.26 -1.93
C CYS A 175 11.86 31.09 -2.29
N GLU A 176 12.64 30.52 -1.36
CA GLU A 176 14.06 30.25 -1.57
C GLU A 176 14.29 29.21 -2.67
N ARG A 177 13.51 28.13 -2.68
CA ARG A 177 13.55 27.13 -3.77
C ARG A 177 13.21 27.74 -5.11
N LEU A 178 12.08 28.45 -5.20
CA LEU A 178 11.62 29.04 -6.46
C LEU A 178 12.63 30.06 -6.98
N ALA A 179 13.20 30.91 -6.11
CA ALA A 179 14.27 31.82 -6.51
C ALA A 179 15.50 31.06 -7.04
N GLY A 180 15.87 29.94 -6.42
CA GLY A 180 16.95 29.07 -6.89
C GLY A 180 16.69 28.42 -8.26
N ILE A 181 15.46 27.94 -8.52
CA ILE A 181 15.07 27.33 -9.81
C ILE A 181 15.17 28.33 -10.96
N TYR A 182 14.79 29.59 -10.71
CA TYR A 182 14.86 30.66 -11.71
C TYR A 182 16.23 31.37 -11.76
N ASP A 183 17.22 30.94 -10.98
CA ASP A 183 18.55 31.59 -10.83
C ASP A 183 18.43 33.08 -10.41
N LEU A 184 17.48 33.37 -9.53
CA LEU A 184 17.15 34.69 -8.99
C LEU A 184 17.57 34.81 -7.52
N ALA A 185 17.86 36.03 -7.08
CA ALA A 185 18.15 36.29 -5.66
C ALA A 185 16.85 36.25 -4.84
N LYS A 186 16.85 35.55 -3.69
CA LYS A 186 15.72 35.49 -2.74
C LYS A 186 15.29 36.89 -2.28
N ASP A 187 14.05 37.31 -2.61
CA ASP A 187 13.37 38.50 -2.08
C ASP A 187 12.06 38.07 -1.41
N PHE A 188 12.12 37.79 -0.11
CA PHE A 188 10.97 37.40 0.72
C PHE A 188 10.58 38.53 1.69
N ARG A 189 9.31 38.91 1.68
CA ARG A 189 8.78 40.06 2.42
C ARG A 189 7.76 39.61 3.45
N GLN A 190 8.27 39.15 4.59
CA GLN A 190 7.49 38.61 5.71
C GLN A 190 6.50 39.62 6.34
N GLN A 191 6.72 40.92 6.17
CA GLN A 191 5.79 41.96 6.65
C GLN A 191 4.45 41.99 5.90
N ILE A 192 4.37 41.36 4.73
CA ILE A 192 3.16 41.29 3.91
C ILE A 192 2.45 39.99 4.23
N LYS A 193 1.41 40.07 5.06
CA LYS A 193 0.69 38.92 5.61
C LYS A 193 -0.56 38.53 4.84
N ASN A 194 -0.83 39.20 3.74
CA ASN A 194 -1.99 38.93 2.92
C ASN A 194 -1.57 38.85 1.46
N GLU A 195 -2.15 37.89 0.76
CA GLU A 195 -1.90 37.61 -0.65
C GLU A 195 -2.18 38.84 -1.52
N ILE A 196 -3.22 39.62 -1.23
CA ILE A 196 -3.60 40.82 -2.00
C ILE A 196 -2.49 41.88 -2.00
N GLU A 197 -1.86 42.17 -0.86
CA GLU A 197 -0.77 43.13 -0.71
C GLU A 197 0.55 42.59 -1.31
N CYS A 198 0.72 41.26 -1.33
CA CYS A 198 1.82 40.62 -2.05
C CYS A 198 1.69 40.78 -3.55
N LEU A 199 0.50 40.51 -4.08
CA LEU A 199 0.17 40.65 -5.49
C LEU A 199 0.30 42.11 -5.97
N ASN A 200 0.03 43.09 -5.10
CA ASN A 200 0.24 44.51 -5.41
C ASN A 200 1.74 44.88 -5.60
N LEU A 201 2.70 44.07 -5.13
CA LEU A 201 4.12 44.24 -5.47
C LEU A 201 4.46 43.75 -6.89
N GLY A 202 3.70 42.80 -7.44
CA GLY A 202 3.81 42.35 -8.83
C GLY A 202 3.51 43.46 -9.86
N ALA A 203 2.90 44.56 -9.43
CA ALA A 203 2.70 45.74 -10.30
C ALA A 203 4.02 46.38 -10.80
N SER A 204 5.15 46.18 -10.10
CA SER A 204 6.50 46.58 -10.58
C SER A 204 7.18 45.58 -11.54
N ALA A 205 6.49 44.47 -11.82
CA ALA A 205 6.97 43.25 -12.44
C ALA A 205 6.35 43.04 -13.84
N ILE A 206 5.31 43.84 -14.18
CA ILE A 206 4.64 43.84 -15.49
C ILE A 206 5.64 44.11 -16.62
N LYS A 207 5.95 43.09 -17.44
CA LYS A 207 6.75 43.29 -18.66
C LYS A 207 6.00 44.23 -19.61
N SER A 208 6.59 45.34 -20.02
CA SER A 208 5.99 46.26 -21.01
C SER A 208 7.06 46.76 -21.98
N ALA A 209 6.68 47.60 -22.95
CA ALA A 209 7.61 48.14 -23.92
C ALA A 209 8.76 48.92 -23.24
N CYS A 210 9.98 48.45 -23.46
CA CYS A 210 11.22 49.10 -23.06
C CYS A 210 11.99 49.54 -24.32
N ILE A 211 12.25 50.85 -24.46
CA ILE A 211 12.89 51.41 -25.66
C ILE A 211 14.35 51.78 -25.37
N PHE A 212 15.26 51.37 -26.26
CA PHE A 212 16.70 51.66 -26.18
C PHE A 212 17.16 52.70 -27.22
N GLU A 213 18.33 53.30 -26.99
CA GLU A 213 19.00 54.19 -27.96
C GLU A 213 19.41 53.41 -29.24
N LYS A 214 18.47 53.26 -30.19
CA LYS A 214 18.56 52.85 -31.62
C LYS A 214 17.23 52.32 -32.19
N GLU A 215 16.06 52.76 -31.69
CA GLU A 215 14.74 52.30 -32.18
C GLU A 215 14.45 50.81 -31.94
N ARG A 216 15.21 50.14 -31.06
CA ARG A 216 14.99 48.76 -30.64
C ARG A 216 14.10 48.74 -29.39
N CYS A 217 13.08 47.89 -29.40
CA CYS A 217 12.16 47.69 -28.28
C CYS A 217 12.18 46.24 -27.81
N GLU A 218 12.23 46.02 -26.50
CA GLU A 218 12.07 44.70 -25.86
C GLU A 218 10.96 44.76 -24.83
N ARG A 219 10.26 43.64 -24.60
CA ARG A 219 9.34 43.51 -23.45
C ARG A 219 10.09 43.09 -22.20
N LEU A 220 10.25 44.03 -21.28
CA LEU A 220 10.99 43.88 -20.03
C LEU A 220 10.17 44.48 -18.88
N SER A 221 10.39 44.05 -17.64
CA SER A 221 9.82 44.76 -16.50
C SER A 221 10.45 46.12 -16.30
N GLU A 222 9.83 46.94 -15.45
CA GLU A 222 10.36 48.27 -15.13
C GLU A 222 11.78 48.17 -14.56
N VAL A 223 12.04 47.17 -13.72
CA VAL A 223 13.36 46.93 -13.11
C VAL A 223 14.40 46.53 -14.16
N GLU A 224 14.09 45.54 -15.00
CA GLU A 224 14.98 45.06 -16.07
C GLU A 224 15.27 46.15 -17.11
N CYS A 225 14.26 46.93 -17.49
CA CYS A 225 14.39 48.01 -18.44
C CYS A 225 15.35 49.09 -17.92
N ASN A 226 15.15 49.49 -16.66
CA ASN A 226 16.00 50.48 -16.00
C ASN A 226 17.45 49.98 -15.82
N LEU A 227 17.65 48.69 -15.51
CA LEU A 227 18.98 48.07 -15.42
C LEU A 227 19.73 48.09 -16.75
N LYS A 228 19.01 47.98 -17.87
CA LYS A 228 19.57 48.06 -19.23
C LYS A 228 19.60 49.49 -19.80
N GLU A 229 19.40 50.52 -18.97
CA GLU A 229 19.36 51.93 -19.37
C GLU A 229 18.31 52.26 -20.46
N GLY A 230 17.19 51.53 -20.47
CA GLY A 230 16.05 51.76 -21.37
C GLY A 230 14.97 52.65 -20.76
N GLU A 231 14.08 53.18 -21.61
CA GLU A 231 12.90 53.94 -21.17
C GLU A 231 11.66 53.02 -21.16
N TYR A 232 11.07 52.84 -19.98
CA TYR A 232 9.96 51.92 -19.73
C TYR A 232 8.59 52.58 -19.95
N TYR A 233 7.69 51.90 -20.65
CA TYR A 233 6.34 52.36 -20.97
C TYR A 233 5.28 51.35 -20.52
N LEU A 234 4.79 51.50 -19.28
CA LEU A 234 3.79 50.63 -18.66
C LEU A 234 2.54 50.45 -19.54
N GLY A 235 2.10 49.19 -19.72
CA GLY A 235 0.86 48.83 -20.39
C GLY A 235 0.91 48.95 -21.92
N LYS A 236 2.09 49.21 -22.50
CA LYS A 236 2.27 49.37 -23.96
C LYS A 236 2.97 48.17 -24.58
N LEU A 237 2.51 47.77 -25.76
CA LEU A 237 3.21 46.85 -26.65
C LEU A 237 4.32 47.59 -27.40
N CYS A 238 5.38 46.87 -27.77
CA CYS A 238 6.46 47.44 -28.58
C CYS A 238 5.95 47.94 -29.94
N SER A 239 4.93 47.32 -30.51
CA SER A 239 4.30 47.76 -31.77
C SER A 239 3.36 48.98 -31.64
N ASN A 240 3.27 49.60 -30.46
CA ASN A 240 2.38 50.75 -30.26
C ASN A 240 2.83 51.96 -31.11
N PRO A 241 1.92 52.58 -31.91
CA PRO A 241 2.29 53.65 -32.83
C PRO A 241 2.73 54.96 -32.15
N THR A 242 2.53 55.08 -30.83
CA THR A 242 2.99 56.22 -30.03
C THR A 242 4.47 56.10 -29.62
N LEU A 243 5.05 54.92 -29.80
CA LEU A 243 6.44 54.62 -29.49
C LEU A 243 7.29 54.71 -30.76
N ASN A 244 8.41 55.43 -30.71
CA ASN A 244 9.28 55.61 -31.88
C ASN A 244 10.29 54.44 -31.97
N ASN A 245 9.85 53.31 -32.52
CA ASN A 245 10.66 52.12 -32.74
C ASN A 245 10.33 51.44 -34.09
N SER A 246 11.08 50.38 -34.44
CA SER A 246 10.95 49.67 -35.72
C SER A 246 10.10 48.39 -35.68
N CYS A 247 9.41 48.07 -34.57
CA CYS A 247 8.68 46.82 -34.41
C CYS A 247 7.27 46.93 -35.02
N GLU A 248 6.97 46.09 -36.01
CA GLU A 248 5.65 45.99 -36.65
C GLU A 248 4.78 44.97 -35.90
N ARG A 249 3.49 45.29 -35.70
CA ARG A 249 2.53 44.45 -34.95
C ARG A 249 2.23 43.11 -35.65
N GLN A 250 1.94 42.07 -34.87
CA GLN A 250 1.29 40.81 -35.29
C GLN A 250 1.95 40.14 -36.52
N ASP A 251 3.27 39.97 -36.47
CA ASP A 251 4.09 39.34 -37.51
C ASP A 251 3.94 37.80 -37.52
N SER A 252 3.92 37.18 -36.33
CA SER A 252 3.78 35.72 -36.18
C SER A 252 2.96 35.34 -34.94
N VAL A 253 2.65 34.04 -34.79
CA VAL A 253 1.91 33.48 -33.66
C VAL A 253 2.67 32.29 -33.10
N GLY A 254 2.54 32.02 -31.80
CA GLY A 254 3.17 30.87 -31.15
C GLY A 254 2.81 30.70 -29.68
N CYS A 255 3.25 29.58 -29.10
CA CYS A 255 3.17 29.33 -27.66
C CYS A 255 4.38 29.96 -26.95
N ILE A 256 4.20 30.36 -25.70
CA ILE A 256 5.28 30.77 -24.80
C ILE A 256 5.50 29.64 -23.80
N LYS A 257 6.75 29.28 -23.53
CA LYS A 257 7.06 28.26 -22.51
C LYS A 257 6.52 28.73 -21.16
N GLY A 258 5.75 27.87 -20.52
CA GLY A 258 5.13 28.14 -19.23
C GLY A 258 3.87 28.99 -19.26
N LYS A 259 3.21 29.04 -20.42
CA LYS A 259 1.91 29.67 -20.57
C LYS A 259 0.98 28.79 -21.39
N ASP A 260 -0.29 28.79 -21.00
CA ASP A 260 -1.34 28.06 -21.69
C ASP A 260 -1.68 28.61 -23.05
N GLU A 261 -1.54 29.93 -23.27
CA GLU A 261 -2.20 30.62 -24.38
C GLU A 261 -1.34 30.71 -25.65
N ILE A 262 -2.02 30.93 -26.77
CA ILE A 262 -1.39 31.29 -28.04
C ILE A 262 -1.23 32.82 -28.08
N TYR A 263 -0.02 33.31 -28.34
CA TYR A 263 0.27 34.75 -28.40
C TYR A 263 0.58 35.20 -29.83
N TRP A 264 0.22 36.46 -30.14
CA TRP A 264 0.81 37.20 -31.25
C TRP A 264 2.25 37.61 -30.92
N PHE A 265 3.11 37.73 -31.92
CA PHE A 265 4.47 38.24 -31.82
C PHE A 265 4.67 39.37 -32.82
N ASP A 266 5.35 40.43 -32.39
CA ASP A 266 5.75 41.53 -33.27
C ASP A 266 6.96 41.15 -34.17
N SER A 267 7.31 41.98 -35.15
CA SER A 267 8.43 41.73 -36.06
C SER A 267 9.81 41.75 -35.39
N CYS A 268 9.88 42.15 -34.12
CA CYS A 268 11.08 42.12 -33.28
C CYS A 268 11.15 40.83 -32.44
N GLY A 269 10.12 39.98 -32.49
CA GLY A 269 10.02 38.74 -31.72
C GLY A 269 9.49 38.93 -30.31
N ASN A 270 8.94 40.11 -29.96
CA ASN A 270 8.34 40.32 -28.65
C ASN A 270 6.91 39.78 -28.60
N PRO A 271 6.50 39.11 -27.51
CA PRO A 271 5.13 38.66 -27.33
C PRO A 271 4.16 39.83 -27.14
N GLU A 272 3.11 39.86 -27.93
CA GLU A 272 1.99 40.79 -27.85
C GLU A 272 0.87 40.21 -26.97
N ASN A 273 -0.39 40.43 -27.31
CA ASN A 273 -1.53 39.87 -26.58
C ASN A 273 -1.97 38.51 -27.15
N ILE A 274 -2.83 37.82 -26.40
CA ILE A 274 -3.41 36.53 -26.76
C ILE A 274 -4.08 36.60 -28.14
N TYR A 275 -3.92 35.53 -28.93
CA TYR A 275 -4.43 35.41 -30.28
C TYR A 275 -5.97 35.51 -30.31
N SER A 276 -6.46 36.30 -31.26
CA SER A 276 -7.85 36.29 -31.72
C SER A 276 -7.86 36.45 -33.24
N SER A 277 -8.80 35.79 -33.92
CA SER A 277 -9.02 35.97 -35.36
C SER A 277 -9.34 37.42 -35.73
N ASP A 278 -9.90 38.21 -34.80
CA ASP A 278 -9.94 39.67 -34.91
C ASP A 278 -8.62 40.29 -34.42
N LYS A 279 -7.75 40.57 -35.39
CA LYS A 279 -6.44 41.16 -35.17
C LYS A 279 -6.49 42.51 -34.46
N GLU A 280 -7.50 43.34 -34.73
CA GLU A 280 -7.58 44.68 -34.11
C GLU A 280 -7.99 44.60 -32.64
N VAL A 281 -8.85 43.64 -32.29
CA VAL A 281 -9.24 43.39 -30.89
C VAL A 281 -8.04 42.92 -30.08
N SER A 282 -7.33 41.88 -30.56
CA SER A 282 -6.15 41.36 -29.87
C SER A 282 -5.02 42.39 -29.79
N TRP A 283 -4.78 43.22 -30.82
CA TRP A 283 -3.75 44.26 -30.75
C TRP A 283 -4.11 45.44 -29.81
N ASN A 284 -5.39 45.68 -29.56
CA ASN A 284 -5.90 46.66 -28.60
C ASN A 284 -5.24 48.06 -28.67
N LEU A 285 -5.14 48.63 -29.88
CA LEU A 285 -4.49 49.92 -30.13
C LEU A 285 -3.03 50.00 -29.61
N GLY A 286 -2.33 48.85 -29.59
CA GLY A 286 -0.97 48.70 -29.08
C GLY A 286 -0.86 48.70 -27.55
N ASN A 287 -1.95 48.43 -26.83
CA ASN A 287 -1.95 48.31 -25.37
C ASN A 287 -2.04 46.84 -24.95
N LEU A 288 -1.52 46.55 -23.75
CA LEU A 288 -1.64 45.24 -23.14
C LEU A 288 -3.10 44.89 -22.81
N LEU A 289 -3.46 43.62 -23.01
CA LEU A 289 -4.69 43.02 -22.53
C LEU A 289 -4.35 41.96 -21.48
N THR A 290 -5.23 41.81 -20.49
CA THR A 290 -5.21 40.68 -19.57
C THR A 290 -5.93 39.48 -20.19
N LYS A 291 -5.83 38.32 -19.53
CA LYS A 291 -6.51 37.08 -19.96
C LYS A 291 -8.03 37.25 -20.00
N ASP A 292 -8.59 37.98 -19.04
CA ASP A 292 -10.04 38.19 -18.92
C ASP A 292 -10.60 39.24 -19.89
N GLN A 293 -9.75 40.15 -20.36
CA GLN A 293 -10.10 41.09 -21.43
C GLN A 293 -9.89 40.50 -22.84
N SER A 294 -9.30 39.31 -22.94
CA SER A 294 -9.05 38.63 -24.20
C SER A 294 -10.30 37.87 -24.69
N CYS A 295 -10.21 37.22 -25.86
CA CYS A 295 -11.35 36.49 -26.42
C CYS A 295 -11.83 35.36 -25.48
N ASN A 296 -13.15 35.16 -25.43
CA ASN A 296 -13.84 34.06 -24.71
C ASN A 296 -13.19 33.67 -23.37
N PRO A 297 -13.12 34.59 -22.40
CA PRO A 297 -12.37 34.39 -21.17
C PRO A 297 -13.01 33.40 -20.19
N ASN A 298 -14.21 32.90 -20.45
CA ASN A 298 -14.90 31.95 -19.56
C ASN A 298 -14.94 30.51 -20.11
N ASP A 299 -14.46 30.31 -21.34
CA ASP A 299 -14.48 28.99 -22.00
C ASP A 299 -13.07 28.41 -22.03
N ALA A 300 -12.95 27.08 -22.11
CA ALA A 300 -11.66 26.42 -22.37
C ALA A 300 -11.07 26.82 -23.74
N ASN A 301 -11.91 27.20 -24.71
CA ASN A 301 -11.48 27.44 -26.09
C ASN A 301 -10.81 26.23 -26.76
N ALA A 302 -11.05 25.03 -26.24
CA ALA A 302 -10.57 23.77 -26.79
C ALA A 302 -10.93 23.65 -28.29
N ASN A 303 -9.92 23.39 -29.11
CA ASN A 303 -9.97 23.31 -30.57
C ASN A 303 -10.55 24.55 -31.28
N SER A 304 -10.55 25.73 -30.64
CA SER A 304 -11.05 26.98 -31.23
C SER A 304 -10.15 27.49 -32.35
N GLN A 305 -10.72 27.77 -33.52
CA GLN A 305 -9.99 28.38 -34.64
C GLN A 305 -9.87 29.91 -34.53
N GLU A 306 -10.63 30.52 -33.62
CA GLU A 306 -10.83 31.97 -33.54
C GLU A 306 -10.26 32.62 -32.27
N CYS A 307 -9.95 31.82 -31.25
CA CYS A 307 -9.46 32.30 -29.96
C CYS A 307 -8.31 31.44 -29.45
N GLY A 308 -7.22 32.09 -29.02
CA GLY A 308 -6.04 31.44 -28.45
C GLY A 308 -5.96 31.52 -26.93
N ASN A 309 -7.04 31.91 -26.26
CA ASN A 309 -7.13 32.04 -24.80
C ASN A 309 -7.36 30.67 -24.14
N CYS A 310 -6.35 29.81 -24.20
CA CYS A 310 -6.44 28.45 -23.65
C CYS A 310 -6.42 28.51 -22.11
N LYS A 311 -7.04 27.50 -21.48
CA LYS A 311 -7.12 27.34 -20.04
C LYS A 311 -6.88 25.90 -19.64
N TYR A 312 -5.76 25.66 -18.97
CA TYR A 312 -5.36 24.32 -18.55
C TYR A 312 -6.39 23.71 -17.59
N SER A 313 -6.80 24.47 -16.58
CA SER A 313 -7.81 24.07 -15.58
C SER A 313 -9.21 23.75 -16.13
N LEU A 314 -9.53 24.19 -17.36
CA LEU A 314 -10.77 23.85 -18.05
C LEU A 314 -10.56 22.83 -19.19
N GLY A 315 -9.38 22.22 -19.29
CA GLY A 315 -9.11 21.15 -20.24
C GLY A 315 -8.52 21.61 -21.58
N SER A 316 -7.69 22.66 -21.62
CA SER A 316 -7.03 23.07 -22.87
C SER A 316 -5.64 23.72 -22.71
N PHE A 317 -4.73 23.46 -23.65
CA PHE A 317 -3.37 24.02 -23.62
C PHE A 317 -2.82 24.34 -25.02
N CYS A 318 -1.93 25.33 -25.16
CA CYS A 318 -1.32 25.71 -26.44
C CYS A 318 -0.44 24.59 -27.00
N SER A 319 -0.74 24.14 -28.22
CA SER A 319 0.06 23.11 -28.90
C SER A 319 0.18 23.39 -30.41
N GLU A 320 1.23 22.86 -31.03
CA GLU A 320 1.34 22.83 -32.48
C GLU A 320 0.34 21.81 -33.06
N SER A 321 -0.51 22.27 -33.97
CA SER A 321 -1.53 21.45 -34.62
C SER A 321 -0.90 20.50 -35.65
N GLY A 322 -0.85 19.21 -35.32
CA GLY A 322 -0.44 18.13 -36.22
C GLY A 322 -1.49 17.67 -37.25
N ILE A 323 -2.74 18.16 -37.17
CA ILE A 323 -3.88 17.67 -37.98
C ILE A 323 -4.40 18.75 -38.94
N VAL A 324 -4.72 18.36 -40.19
CA VAL A 324 -5.31 19.25 -41.20
C VAL A 324 -6.76 19.58 -40.83
N GLY A 325 -6.99 20.78 -40.27
CA GLY A 325 -8.34 21.30 -39.98
C GLY A 325 -8.56 21.77 -38.54
N SER A 326 -7.62 21.52 -37.63
CA SER A 326 -7.71 21.86 -36.20
C SER A 326 -6.65 22.88 -35.80
N LYS A 327 -6.60 24.01 -36.52
CA LYS A 327 -5.63 25.09 -36.28
C LYS A 327 -6.30 26.45 -36.36
N ILE A 328 -5.70 27.44 -35.70
CA ILE A 328 -6.09 28.84 -35.85
C ILE A 328 -5.88 29.36 -37.28
N GLN A 329 -6.56 30.45 -37.65
CA GLN A 329 -6.55 30.96 -39.02
C GLN A 329 -5.19 31.47 -39.50
N ASP A 330 -4.39 32.03 -38.58
CA ASP A 330 -3.12 32.72 -38.89
C ASP A 330 -1.86 31.94 -38.51
N GLY A 331 -1.99 30.67 -38.13
CA GLY A 331 -0.86 29.86 -37.67
C GLY A 331 -1.10 28.37 -37.70
N ASN A 332 -0.15 27.61 -37.15
CA ASN A 332 -0.25 26.16 -36.97
C ASN A 332 -0.40 25.78 -35.50
N PHE A 333 -0.97 26.65 -34.66
CA PHE A 333 -1.20 26.39 -33.25
C PHE A 333 -2.70 26.21 -32.97
N ILE A 334 -3.03 25.59 -31.84
CA ILE A 334 -4.39 25.40 -31.36
C ILE A 334 -4.39 25.28 -29.83
N CYS A 335 -5.46 25.72 -29.18
CA CYS A 335 -5.76 25.29 -27.82
C CYS A 335 -6.17 23.82 -27.90
N LYS A 336 -5.23 22.90 -27.72
CA LYS A 336 -5.49 21.46 -27.80
C LYS A 336 -6.40 21.07 -26.65
N ASP A 337 -7.45 20.31 -26.95
CA ASP A 337 -8.29 19.65 -25.95
C ASP A 337 -7.47 18.58 -25.21
N ILE A 338 -7.44 18.66 -23.89
CA ILE A 338 -6.73 17.73 -23.00
C ILE A 338 -7.69 16.96 -22.08
N ASN A 339 -8.98 16.94 -22.41
CA ASN A 339 -9.92 15.99 -21.84
C ASN A 339 -9.70 14.60 -22.44
N CYS A 340 -10.09 13.56 -21.70
CA CYS A 340 -9.90 12.18 -22.08
C CYS A 340 -11.23 11.54 -22.48
N ILE A 341 -11.14 10.43 -23.23
CA ILE A 341 -12.29 9.56 -23.49
C ILE A 341 -11.99 8.23 -22.82
N ASP A 342 -12.82 7.84 -21.85
CA ASP A 342 -12.65 6.56 -21.14
C ASP A 342 -12.97 5.35 -22.03
N GLU A 343 -12.70 4.16 -21.50
CA GLU A 343 -12.91 2.88 -22.21
C GLU A 343 -14.40 2.62 -22.54
N GLN A 344 -15.33 3.30 -21.87
CA GLN A 344 -16.77 3.23 -22.11
C GLN A 344 -17.25 4.30 -23.10
N GLY A 345 -16.36 5.18 -23.55
CA GLY A 345 -16.65 6.27 -24.47
C GLY A 345 -17.23 7.51 -23.80
N ASN A 346 -17.14 7.63 -22.47
CA ASN A 346 -17.52 8.85 -21.76
C ASN A 346 -16.36 9.84 -21.81
N GLU A 347 -16.72 11.11 -21.95
CA GLU A 347 -15.78 12.22 -21.81
C GLU A 347 -15.42 12.38 -20.33
N ARG A 348 -14.12 12.50 -20.06
CA ARG A 348 -13.55 12.69 -18.73
C ARG A 348 -12.79 14.00 -18.72
N SER A 349 -13.15 14.88 -17.80
CA SER A 349 -12.49 16.18 -17.68
C SER A 349 -11.04 15.99 -17.25
N HIS A 350 -10.15 16.87 -17.71
CA HIS A 350 -8.79 16.93 -17.21
C HIS A 350 -8.78 17.05 -15.67
N GLY A 351 -7.98 16.21 -15.01
CA GLY A 351 -7.91 16.10 -13.54
C GLY A 351 -8.92 15.16 -12.90
N GLU A 352 -9.89 14.61 -13.65
CA GLU A 352 -10.81 13.60 -13.11
C GLU A 352 -10.09 12.28 -12.83
N SER A 353 -10.55 11.58 -11.81
CA SER A 353 -10.09 10.24 -11.49
C SER A 353 -11.23 9.31 -11.09
N TRP A 354 -11.17 8.06 -11.54
CA TRP A 354 -12.23 7.07 -11.33
C TRP A 354 -11.68 5.67 -11.09
N CYS A 355 -12.49 4.83 -10.46
CA CYS A 355 -12.12 3.46 -10.15
C CYS A 355 -12.50 2.49 -11.27
N VAL A 356 -11.62 1.53 -11.51
CA VAL A 356 -11.83 0.40 -12.42
C VAL A 356 -11.51 -0.89 -11.68
N TYR A 357 -12.34 -1.91 -11.89
CA TYR A 357 -12.27 -3.19 -11.20
C TYR A 357 -12.15 -4.33 -12.22
N ASP A 358 -11.70 -5.51 -11.78
CA ASP A 358 -11.65 -6.71 -12.65
C ASP A 358 -12.94 -7.51 -12.68
N GLY A 359 -13.85 -7.28 -11.74
CA GLY A 359 -15.12 -7.99 -11.65
C GLY A 359 -16.08 -7.28 -10.71
N PHE A 360 -17.03 -8.03 -10.16
CA PHE A 360 -17.92 -7.58 -9.11
C PHE A 360 -17.14 -7.25 -7.83
N ILE A 361 -17.55 -6.19 -7.14
CA ILE A 361 -16.95 -5.78 -5.86
C ILE A 361 -17.98 -5.69 -4.74
N GLY A 362 -17.56 -5.94 -3.51
CA GLY A 362 -18.42 -5.80 -2.33
C GLY A 362 -19.18 -7.07 -1.97
N GLU A 363 -19.94 -7.01 -0.86
CA GLU A 363 -20.74 -8.12 -0.33
C GLU A 363 -19.96 -9.45 -0.17
N GLY A 364 -18.63 -9.40 -0.05
CA GLY A 364 -17.82 -10.60 0.05
C GLY A 364 -17.75 -11.40 -1.26
N LYS A 365 -17.95 -10.76 -2.41
CA LYS A 365 -18.00 -11.41 -3.73
C LYS A 365 -16.89 -10.96 -4.68
N ASP A 366 -15.88 -10.25 -4.20
CA ASP A 366 -14.69 -9.94 -4.99
C ASP A 366 -13.98 -11.25 -5.42
N THR A 367 -13.74 -11.44 -6.72
CA THR A 367 -13.21 -12.70 -7.28
C THR A 367 -11.74 -12.95 -6.96
N VAL A 368 -11.30 -14.21 -6.89
CA VAL A 368 -9.89 -14.53 -6.63
C VAL A 368 -8.97 -13.96 -7.72
N GLY A 369 -7.83 -13.39 -7.33
CA GLY A 369 -6.89 -12.75 -8.25
C GLY A 369 -7.32 -11.36 -8.77
N SER A 370 -8.50 -10.84 -8.37
CA SER A 370 -8.92 -9.50 -8.79
C SER A 370 -8.11 -8.39 -8.12
N ARG A 371 -7.98 -7.26 -8.81
CA ARG A 371 -7.29 -6.06 -8.35
C ARG A 371 -8.12 -4.82 -8.67
N HIS A 372 -7.91 -3.75 -7.91
CA HIS A 372 -8.56 -2.46 -8.12
C HIS A 372 -7.57 -1.49 -8.75
N TRP A 373 -8.07 -0.61 -9.61
CA TRP A 373 -7.27 0.31 -10.40
C TRP A 373 -7.86 1.71 -10.30
N LYS A 374 -6.99 2.71 -10.20
CA LYS A 374 -7.35 4.11 -10.31
C LYS A 374 -6.92 4.60 -11.69
N ARG A 375 -7.82 5.30 -12.37
CA ARG A 375 -7.56 5.95 -13.65
C ARG A 375 -7.63 7.45 -13.45
N MET A 376 -6.77 8.18 -14.15
CA MET A 376 -6.70 9.64 -14.09
C MET A 376 -6.62 10.21 -15.50
N CYS A 377 -7.35 11.28 -15.78
CA CYS A 377 -7.19 12.02 -17.02
C CYS A 377 -6.17 13.16 -16.85
N ILE A 378 -5.02 13.05 -17.51
CA ILE A 378 -3.96 14.06 -17.45
C ILE A 378 -3.51 14.37 -18.88
N ASP A 379 -3.55 15.63 -19.30
CA ASP A 379 -3.07 16.10 -20.62
C ASP A 379 -3.67 15.39 -21.86
N GLY A 380 -4.89 14.86 -21.72
CA GLY A 380 -5.59 14.09 -22.75
C GLY A 380 -5.18 12.61 -22.81
N GLU A 381 -4.40 12.16 -21.84
CA GLU A 381 -3.95 10.78 -21.67
C GLU A 381 -4.53 10.17 -20.39
N ILE A 382 -4.91 8.90 -20.46
CA ILE A 382 -5.37 8.16 -19.29
C ILE A 382 -4.16 7.53 -18.62
N VAL A 383 -3.81 8.04 -17.45
CA VAL A 383 -2.79 7.48 -16.57
C VAL A 383 -3.45 6.43 -15.67
N VAL A 384 -2.73 5.33 -15.44
CA VAL A 384 -3.23 4.21 -14.64
C VAL A 384 -2.36 3.98 -13.42
N GLU A 385 -3.00 3.87 -12.28
CA GLU A 385 -2.38 3.54 -11.00
C GLU A 385 -3.02 2.26 -10.46
N ALA A 386 -2.18 1.30 -10.05
CA ALA A 386 -2.61 0.01 -9.53
C ALA A 386 -2.71 0.07 -8.00
N CYS A 387 -3.90 -0.11 -7.41
CA CYS A 387 -3.99 -0.23 -5.96
C CYS A 387 -3.25 -1.50 -5.50
N ALA A 388 -2.77 -1.59 -4.26
CA ALA A 388 -1.97 -2.73 -3.78
C ALA A 388 -2.53 -4.13 -4.13
N ASP A 389 -1.62 -5.07 -4.43
CA ASP A 389 -1.96 -6.45 -4.82
C ASP A 389 -2.69 -7.20 -3.69
N TYR A 390 -3.27 -8.38 -3.98
CA TYR A 390 -4.10 -9.14 -3.02
C TYR A 390 -5.28 -8.34 -2.44
N ARG A 391 -5.71 -7.27 -3.12
CA ARG A 391 -6.67 -6.28 -2.59
C ARG A 391 -6.25 -5.72 -1.22
N GLY A 392 -4.95 -5.53 -1.02
CA GLY A 392 -4.38 -4.84 0.15
C GLY A 392 -4.88 -3.40 0.25
N GLN A 393 -5.14 -2.78 -0.91
CA GLN A 393 -5.86 -1.52 -1.05
C GLN A 393 -7.07 -1.73 -1.97
N ILE A 394 -8.09 -0.90 -1.79
CA ILE A 394 -9.24 -0.79 -2.67
C ILE A 394 -9.31 0.60 -3.28
N CYS A 395 -9.70 0.68 -4.55
CA CYS A 395 -10.03 1.98 -5.14
C CYS A 395 -11.41 2.42 -4.65
N VAL A 396 -11.47 3.57 -3.98
CA VAL A 396 -12.71 4.28 -3.61
C VAL A 396 -12.90 5.50 -4.50
N GLN A 397 -14.15 5.82 -4.80
CA GLN A 397 -14.53 6.93 -5.66
C GLN A 397 -15.57 7.82 -4.98
N GLY A 398 -15.33 9.13 -4.97
CA GLY A 398 -16.28 10.16 -4.60
C GLY A 398 -16.76 10.94 -5.82
N GLU A 399 -18.02 11.39 -5.80
CA GLU A 399 -18.58 12.26 -6.84
C GLU A 399 -18.78 13.67 -6.27
N LEU A 400 -18.26 14.68 -6.96
CA LEU A 400 -18.57 16.09 -6.72
C LEU A 400 -19.61 16.54 -7.74
N GLU A 401 -20.73 17.11 -7.29
CA GLU A 401 -21.73 17.70 -8.19
C GLU A 401 -21.65 19.22 -8.12
N ASN A 402 -21.50 19.87 -9.27
CA ASN A 402 -21.66 21.32 -9.37
C ASN A 402 -23.16 21.67 -9.26
N PRO A 403 -23.59 22.40 -8.22
CA PRO A 403 -25.01 22.69 -7.99
C PRO A 403 -25.63 23.63 -9.03
N ASP A 404 -24.82 24.35 -9.82
CA ASP A 404 -25.28 25.31 -10.82
C ASP A 404 -25.35 24.71 -12.24
N THR A 405 -24.48 23.75 -12.58
CA THR A 405 -24.44 23.10 -13.90
C THR A 405 -24.96 21.67 -13.92
N ASN A 406 -25.13 21.02 -12.74
CA ASN A 406 -25.35 19.57 -12.59
C ASN A 406 -24.26 18.69 -13.24
N GLU A 407 -23.09 19.27 -13.51
CA GLU A 407 -21.93 18.50 -14.00
C GLU A 407 -21.29 17.77 -12.82
N LYS A 408 -20.91 16.52 -13.06
CA LYS A 408 -20.26 15.66 -12.08
C LYS A 408 -18.76 15.62 -12.34
N PHE A 409 -17.98 15.71 -11.27
CA PHE A 409 -16.54 15.54 -11.29
C PHE A 409 -16.18 14.38 -10.37
N ASP A 410 -15.65 13.31 -10.95
CA ASP A 410 -15.28 12.11 -10.22
C ASP A 410 -13.85 12.24 -9.66
N LEU A 411 -13.69 11.82 -8.41
CA LEU A 411 -12.40 11.70 -7.75
C LEU A 411 -12.23 10.27 -7.24
N ALA A 412 -11.05 9.68 -7.41
CA ALA A 412 -10.74 8.35 -6.93
C ALA A 412 -9.41 8.29 -6.18
N ASN A 413 -9.33 7.38 -5.21
CA ASN A 413 -8.11 7.15 -4.44
C ASN A 413 -7.97 5.66 -4.07
N CYS A 414 -6.73 5.16 -3.99
CA CYS A 414 -6.45 3.83 -3.45
C CYS A 414 -6.31 3.94 -1.92
N VAL A 415 -7.19 3.26 -1.18
CA VAL A 415 -7.22 3.29 0.29
C VAL A 415 -6.97 1.91 0.86
N MET A 416 -6.39 1.87 2.06
CA MET A 416 -6.09 0.61 2.74
C MET A 416 -7.34 -0.21 3.00
N ASN A 417 -7.28 -1.50 2.68
CA ASN A 417 -8.37 -2.42 2.93
C ASN A 417 -8.31 -2.95 4.37
N GLU A 418 -9.07 -2.35 5.28
CA GLU A 418 -9.13 -2.75 6.69
C GLU A 418 -10.06 -3.96 6.96
N ALA A 419 -10.59 -4.63 5.93
CA ALA A 419 -11.68 -5.59 6.10
C ALA A 419 -11.31 -6.83 6.96
N SER A 420 -10.03 -7.07 7.25
CA SER A 420 -9.61 -8.12 8.20
C SER A 420 -10.18 -7.93 9.61
N ILE A 421 -10.43 -6.69 10.04
CA ILE A 421 -10.95 -6.39 11.39
C ILE A 421 -12.39 -6.88 11.59
N CYS A 422 -13.17 -7.04 10.52
CA CYS A 422 -14.58 -7.42 10.57
C CYS A 422 -14.80 -8.73 11.33
N ARG A 423 -13.85 -9.67 11.21
CA ARG A 423 -13.92 -10.98 11.88
C ARG A 423 -13.84 -10.84 13.40
N SER A 424 -13.07 -9.88 13.93
CA SER A 424 -12.89 -9.65 15.37
C SER A 424 -14.19 -9.24 16.06
N TYR A 425 -15.08 -8.55 15.34
CA TYR A 425 -16.37 -8.08 15.86
C TYR A 425 -17.33 -9.22 16.21
N ASN A 426 -17.12 -10.41 15.66
CA ASN A 426 -17.93 -11.60 15.95
C ASN A 426 -17.68 -12.18 17.35
N SER A 427 -16.64 -11.73 18.07
CA SER A 427 -16.31 -12.21 19.42
C SER A 427 -17.35 -11.81 20.48
N LYS A 428 -18.04 -10.68 20.30
CA LYS A 428 -19.02 -10.12 21.25
C LYS A 428 -20.36 -9.85 20.56
N GLN A 429 -21.30 -10.79 20.70
CA GLN A 429 -22.59 -10.75 20.01
C GLN A 429 -23.42 -9.47 20.29
N GLU A 430 -23.31 -8.87 21.48
CA GLU A 430 -24.06 -7.66 21.84
C GLU A 430 -23.61 -6.40 21.08
N THR A 431 -22.33 -6.31 20.70
CA THR A 431 -21.73 -5.14 20.03
C THR A 431 -21.40 -5.39 18.55
N MET A 432 -21.43 -6.65 18.10
CA MET A 432 -21.08 -7.06 16.74
C MET A 432 -21.80 -6.23 15.67
N VAL A 433 -23.14 -6.12 15.75
CA VAL A 433 -23.95 -5.42 14.73
C VAL A 433 -23.52 -3.95 14.60
N GLY A 434 -23.37 -3.25 15.72
CA GLY A 434 -23.02 -1.82 15.73
C GLY A 434 -21.60 -1.57 15.22
N ASN A 435 -20.63 -2.38 15.67
CA ASN A 435 -19.25 -2.26 15.21
C ASN A 435 -19.12 -2.57 13.71
N CYS A 436 -19.82 -3.59 13.22
CA CYS A 436 -19.81 -3.97 11.82
C CYS A 436 -20.40 -2.88 10.92
N GLN A 437 -21.53 -2.28 11.33
CA GLN A 437 -22.21 -1.24 10.54
C GLN A 437 -21.46 0.10 10.53
N ASN A 438 -20.66 0.38 11.55
CA ASN A 438 -19.86 1.61 11.60
C ASN A 438 -18.58 1.55 10.76
N ASN A 439 -18.18 0.37 10.28
CA ASN A 439 -17.02 0.20 9.42
C ASN A 439 -17.46 -0.03 7.97
N SER A 440 -17.15 0.91 7.07
CA SER A 440 -17.54 0.85 5.65
C SER A 440 -16.94 -0.33 4.88
N MET A 441 -15.89 -0.96 5.42
CA MET A 441 -15.21 -2.13 4.86
C MET A 441 -15.81 -3.46 5.33
N CYS A 442 -16.80 -3.43 6.23
CA CYS A 442 -17.49 -4.60 6.76
C CYS A 442 -18.95 -4.63 6.30
N TYR A 443 -19.55 -5.82 6.28
CA TYR A 443 -21.00 -5.96 6.20
C TYR A 443 -21.48 -7.15 7.01
N ILE A 444 -22.77 -7.15 7.33
CA ILE A 444 -23.41 -8.25 8.05
C ILE A 444 -23.94 -9.24 7.03
N ASN A 445 -23.34 -10.43 7.00
CA ASN A 445 -23.86 -11.56 6.26
C ASN A 445 -24.92 -12.29 7.10
N GLN A 446 -26.12 -12.44 6.54
CA GLN A 446 -27.26 -13.07 7.20
C GLN A 446 -27.49 -14.46 6.60
N VAL A 447 -27.14 -15.50 7.36
CA VAL A 447 -27.43 -16.89 6.97
C VAL A 447 -28.84 -17.23 7.42
N ASP A 448 -29.74 -17.50 6.48
CA ASP A 448 -31.16 -17.84 6.74
C ASP A 448 -31.59 -19.11 6.01
N VAL A 449 -31.25 -20.27 6.57
CA VAL A 449 -31.53 -21.59 5.96
C VAL A 449 -32.89 -22.14 6.41
N ASP A 450 -33.20 -22.08 7.71
CA ASP A 450 -34.47 -22.53 8.31
C ASP A 450 -34.68 -21.78 9.65
N GLU A 451 -35.88 -21.81 10.24
CA GLU A 451 -36.21 -21.12 11.49
C GLU A 451 -35.27 -21.47 12.66
N GLY A 452 -34.68 -22.67 12.66
CA GLY A 452 -33.72 -23.13 13.66
C GLY A 452 -32.26 -23.11 13.24
N PHE A 453 -31.95 -22.56 12.05
CA PHE A 453 -30.59 -22.38 11.54
C PHE A 453 -30.49 -21.02 10.84
N LYS A 454 -30.53 -19.97 11.66
CA LYS A 454 -30.45 -18.58 11.24
C LYS A 454 -29.50 -17.82 12.15
N PHE A 455 -28.53 -17.10 11.58
CA PHE A 455 -27.55 -16.32 12.34
C PHE A 455 -26.94 -15.20 11.48
N GLU A 456 -26.35 -14.22 12.15
CA GLU A 456 -25.68 -13.07 11.53
C GLU A 456 -24.18 -13.14 11.85
N VAL A 457 -23.35 -12.81 10.88
CA VAL A 457 -21.89 -12.76 11.03
C VAL A 457 -21.38 -11.48 10.37
N CYS A 458 -20.53 -10.73 11.06
CA CYS A 458 -19.79 -9.64 10.46
C CYS A 458 -18.64 -10.20 9.61
N VAL A 459 -18.62 -9.84 8.33
CA VAL A 459 -17.62 -10.32 7.36
C VAL A 459 -17.07 -9.16 6.53
N PRO A 460 -15.88 -9.34 5.92
CA PRO A 460 -15.35 -8.41 4.94
C PRO A 460 -16.34 -8.05 3.83
N LYS A 461 -16.53 -6.76 3.55
CA LYS A 461 -17.24 -6.30 2.36
C LYS A 461 -16.40 -6.49 1.11
N TYR A 462 -15.12 -6.14 1.18
CA TYR A 462 -14.11 -6.34 0.14
C TYR A 462 -13.03 -7.31 0.66
N PRO A 463 -13.22 -8.63 0.54
CA PRO A 463 -12.34 -9.62 1.16
C PRO A 463 -10.92 -9.57 0.57
N LYS A 464 -9.88 -9.55 1.42
CA LYS A 464 -8.48 -9.62 0.97
C LYS A 464 -8.20 -10.97 0.29
N GLY A 465 -7.33 -10.93 -0.72
CA GLY A 465 -6.75 -12.11 -1.34
C GLY A 465 -5.77 -12.81 -0.41
N MET A 466 -5.49 -14.08 -0.70
CA MET A 466 -4.51 -14.91 0.01
C MET A 466 -3.43 -15.36 -0.96
N ASP A 467 -2.25 -15.67 -0.42
CA ASP A 467 -1.18 -16.26 -1.21
C ASP A 467 -1.56 -17.70 -1.63
N LEU A 468 -1.53 -17.93 -2.94
CA LEU A 468 -1.94 -19.18 -3.59
C LEU A 468 -0.76 -20.13 -3.81
N SER A 469 0.46 -19.71 -3.49
CA SER A 469 1.70 -20.48 -3.69
C SER A 469 1.86 -21.66 -2.74
N GLY A 470 1.07 -21.69 -1.65
CA GLY A 470 1.07 -22.73 -0.62
C GLY A 470 2.00 -22.48 0.56
N GLU A 471 2.81 -21.42 0.55
CA GLU A 471 3.68 -21.05 1.68
C GLU A 471 2.89 -20.60 2.92
N SER A 472 1.67 -20.10 2.71
CA SER A 472 0.75 -19.63 3.76
C SER A 472 -0.45 -20.57 3.99
N GLU A 473 -0.32 -21.86 3.65
CA GLU A 473 -1.39 -22.87 3.70
C GLU A 473 -2.14 -22.92 5.05
N ASP A 474 -1.46 -22.61 6.16
CA ASP A 474 -2.04 -22.65 7.50
C ASP A 474 -2.96 -21.45 7.77
N TYR A 475 -2.61 -20.25 7.30
CA TYR A 475 -3.45 -19.05 7.44
C TYR A 475 -4.78 -19.18 6.69
N GLY A 476 -4.74 -19.63 5.43
CA GLY A 476 -5.95 -19.84 4.65
C GLY A 476 -6.89 -20.87 5.28
N LYS A 477 -6.36 -21.97 5.82
CA LYS A 477 -7.16 -22.99 6.52
C LYS A 477 -7.84 -22.44 7.76
N GLU A 478 -7.17 -21.58 8.52
CA GLU A 478 -7.76 -20.95 9.70
C GLU A 478 -8.90 -20.00 9.34
N VAL A 479 -8.67 -19.09 8.38
CA VAL A 479 -9.68 -18.10 7.97
C VAL A 479 -10.89 -18.77 7.33
N CYS A 480 -10.70 -19.65 6.36
CA CYS A 480 -11.80 -20.37 5.72
C CYS A 480 -12.51 -21.33 6.70
N GLY A 481 -11.75 -21.93 7.62
CA GLY A 481 -12.27 -22.79 8.67
C GLY A 481 -13.30 -22.12 9.57
N MET A 482 -13.27 -20.80 9.75
CA MET A 482 -14.25 -20.06 10.54
C MET A 482 -15.68 -20.13 9.97
N ALA A 483 -15.84 -20.34 8.66
CA ALA A 483 -17.13 -20.49 8.00
C ALA A 483 -17.66 -21.94 7.99
N THR A 484 -16.87 -22.91 8.46
CA THR A 484 -17.29 -24.32 8.56
C THR A 484 -18.41 -24.46 9.61
N GLN A 485 -19.56 -25.00 9.21
CA GLN A 485 -20.74 -25.12 10.07
C GLN A 485 -21.48 -26.44 9.96
N LYS A 486 -22.22 -26.77 11.03
CA LYS A 486 -23.02 -28.00 11.15
C LYS A 486 -24.48 -27.67 11.42
N CYS A 487 -25.37 -28.07 10.52
CA CYS A 487 -26.80 -28.01 10.77
C CYS A 487 -27.34 -29.37 11.25
N THR A 488 -28.05 -29.36 12.40
CA THR A 488 -28.68 -30.57 12.95
C THR A 488 -30.16 -30.64 12.58
N VAL A 489 -30.51 -31.62 11.75
CA VAL A 489 -31.87 -31.90 11.27
C VAL A 489 -32.53 -32.96 12.16
N LEU A 490 -33.78 -32.71 12.54
CA LEU A 490 -34.53 -33.60 13.44
C LEU A 490 -35.70 -34.26 12.74
N TYR A 491 -35.73 -35.58 12.84
CA TYR A 491 -36.80 -36.41 12.32
C TYR A 491 -37.57 -37.05 13.45
N GLU A 492 -38.90 -37.03 13.36
CA GLU A 492 -39.80 -37.76 14.26
C GLU A 492 -40.48 -38.91 13.51
N LYS A 493 -40.48 -40.10 14.11
CA LYS A 493 -41.17 -41.25 13.55
C LYS A 493 -42.69 -41.13 13.78
N LYS A 494 -43.44 -40.84 12.72
CA LYS A 494 -44.92 -40.83 12.68
C LYS A 494 -45.47 -42.16 12.16
N THR A 495 -46.79 -42.32 12.20
CA THR A 495 -47.48 -43.50 11.65
C THR A 495 -47.25 -43.67 10.14
N SER A 496 -46.96 -42.58 9.43
CA SER A 496 -46.66 -42.54 8.00
C SER A 496 -45.17 -42.71 7.65
N GLY A 497 -44.28 -42.87 8.64
CA GLY A 497 -42.82 -42.91 8.45
C GLY A 497 -42.09 -41.81 9.21
N TRP A 498 -40.79 -41.66 8.94
CA TRP A 498 -40.01 -40.54 9.48
C TRP A 498 -40.44 -39.25 8.79
N LYS A 499 -40.79 -38.24 9.57
CA LYS A 499 -41.10 -36.90 9.08
C LYS A 499 -40.11 -35.91 9.70
N CYS A 500 -39.51 -35.06 8.88
CA CYS A 500 -38.70 -33.97 9.38
C CYS A 500 -39.58 -32.97 10.16
N ILE A 501 -39.07 -32.50 11.29
CA ILE A 501 -39.80 -31.60 12.20
C ILE A 501 -39.02 -30.32 12.55
N HIS A 502 -37.73 -30.23 12.21
CA HIS A 502 -36.88 -29.07 12.48
C HIS A 502 -35.64 -29.07 11.57
N ASN A 503 -35.27 -27.89 11.07
CA ASN A 503 -34.12 -27.65 10.18
C ASN A 503 -34.15 -28.55 8.93
N CYS A 504 -35.32 -28.68 8.31
CA CYS A 504 -35.52 -29.56 7.16
C CYS A 504 -34.80 -29.03 5.92
N ASP A 505 -34.77 -27.71 5.77
CA ASP A 505 -34.19 -27.04 4.62
C ASP A 505 -32.65 -27.14 4.61
N CYS A 506 -32.05 -27.58 5.74
CA CYS A 506 -30.63 -27.93 5.79
C CYS A 506 -30.25 -29.12 4.88
N GLU A 507 -31.18 -30.01 4.54
CA GLU A 507 -30.92 -31.09 3.57
C GLU A 507 -31.12 -30.64 2.11
N ASP A 508 -31.60 -29.41 1.89
CA ASP A 508 -31.82 -28.81 0.57
C ASP A 508 -30.63 -27.96 0.11
N ALA A 509 -30.67 -27.49 -1.14
CA ALA A 509 -29.56 -26.75 -1.76
C ALA A 509 -29.30 -25.37 -1.13
N ILE A 510 -30.31 -24.77 -0.48
CA ILE A 510 -30.19 -23.46 0.17
C ILE A 510 -29.13 -23.47 1.27
N PHE A 511 -28.97 -24.56 2.03
CA PHE A 511 -27.89 -24.69 3.00
C PHE A 511 -26.52 -24.59 2.33
N GLY A 512 -26.33 -25.26 1.20
CA GLY A 512 -25.08 -25.19 0.46
C GLY A 512 -24.79 -23.78 -0.04
N GLN A 513 -25.80 -23.11 -0.62
CA GLN A 513 -25.68 -21.77 -1.19
C GLN A 513 -25.33 -20.73 -0.14
N GLU A 514 -26.15 -20.59 0.90
CA GLU A 514 -25.95 -19.61 1.99
C GLU A 514 -24.61 -19.83 2.71
N MET A 515 -24.23 -21.09 2.91
CA MET A 515 -22.99 -21.41 3.60
C MET A 515 -21.75 -21.23 2.71
N ASN A 516 -21.84 -21.49 1.39
CA ASN A 516 -20.77 -21.15 0.45
C ASN A 516 -20.65 -19.63 0.29
N ASP A 517 -21.76 -18.90 0.30
CA ASP A 517 -21.78 -17.44 0.29
C ASP A 517 -21.07 -16.85 1.52
N LEU A 518 -21.27 -17.45 2.70
CA LEU A 518 -20.47 -17.14 3.88
C LEU A 518 -19.00 -17.50 3.71
N CYS A 519 -18.71 -18.67 3.13
CA CYS A 519 -17.34 -19.14 2.89
C CYS A 519 -16.56 -18.15 2.01
N ILE A 520 -17.08 -17.79 0.84
CA ILE A 520 -16.41 -16.83 -0.08
C ILE A 520 -16.31 -15.42 0.50
N SER A 521 -17.23 -15.03 1.39
CA SER A 521 -17.15 -13.71 2.05
C SER A 521 -15.96 -13.57 3.02
N MET A 522 -15.31 -14.68 3.40
CA MET A 522 -14.15 -14.65 4.29
C MET A 522 -12.84 -14.31 3.59
N GLY A 523 -12.77 -14.40 2.25
CA GLY A 523 -11.51 -14.39 1.50
C GLY A 523 -11.52 -15.32 0.30
N ASP A 524 -10.33 -15.77 -0.08
CA ASP A 524 -10.14 -16.79 -1.11
C ASP A 524 -10.48 -18.19 -0.56
N CYS A 525 -11.77 -18.43 -0.36
CA CYS A 525 -12.31 -19.65 0.23
C CYS A 525 -13.42 -20.25 -0.64
N GLY A 526 -13.70 -21.54 -0.47
CA GLY A 526 -14.91 -22.19 -0.97
C GLY A 526 -14.94 -22.48 -2.47
N SER A 527 -16.09 -22.96 -2.94
CA SER A 527 -16.31 -23.18 -4.37
C SER A 527 -16.53 -21.83 -5.06
N TYR A 528 -15.51 -21.33 -5.75
CA TYR A 528 -15.51 -19.97 -6.28
C TYR A 528 -14.68 -19.79 -7.56
N VAL A 529 -14.63 -18.56 -8.09
CA VAL A 529 -13.99 -18.22 -9.37
C VAL A 529 -12.89 -17.17 -9.21
N ASN A 530 -11.93 -17.20 -10.14
CA ASN A 530 -10.96 -16.14 -10.34
C ASN A 530 -11.54 -15.00 -11.19
N TYR A 531 -10.75 -13.95 -11.40
CA TYR A 531 -11.14 -12.76 -12.16
C TYR A 531 -11.38 -12.99 -13.67
N LEU A 532 -11.04 -14.18 -14.22
CA LEU A 532 -11.42 -14.60 -15.57
C LEU A 532 -12.67 -15.49 -15.59
N GLY A 533 -13.24 -15.81 -14.42
CA GLY A 533 -14.40 -16.68 -14.27
C GLY A 533 -14.09 -18.17 -14.29
N ASP A 534 -12.83 -18.60 -14.21
CA ASP A 534 -12.48 -20.01 -14.00
C ASP A 534 -12.43 -20.33 -12.50
N GLY A 535 -12.83 -21.54 -12.10
CA GLY A 535 -12.93 -21.89 -10.69
C GLY A 535 -12.70 -23.36 -10.37
N THR A 536 -12.76 -23.64 -9.07
CA THR A 536 -12.60 -24.97 -8.46
C THR A 536 -13.63 -25.16 -7.33
N ASP A 537 -13.99 -26.42 -7.06
CA ASP A 537 -14.97 -26.75 -6.02
C ASP A 537 -14.26 -27.05 -4.68
N ASN A 538 -14.19 -26.06 -3.77
CA ASN A 538 -13.49 -26.20 -2.47
C ASN A 538 -14.43 -26.15 -1.26
N SER A 539 -15.74 -26.22 -1.48
CA SER A 539 -16.73 -26.44 -0.43
C SER A 539 -17.20 -27.89 -0.39
N VAL A 540 -16.91 -28.59 0.71
CA VAL A 540 -17.29 -30.00 0.88
C VAL A 540 -18.58 -30.08 1.71
N ILE A 541 -19.70 -30.35 1.02
CA ILE A 541 -21.02 -30.47 1.65
C ILE A 541 -21.39 -31.94 1.84
N LYS A 542 -21.77 -32.32 3.06
CA LYS A 542 -22.20 -33.68 3.41
C LYS A 542 -23.70 -33.71 3.71
N LYS A 543 -24.44 -34.55 2.98
CA LYS A 543 -25.90 -34.81 3.14
C LYS A 543 -26.82 -33.66 2.73
N SER A 544 -26.31 -32.71 1.94
CA SER A 544 -27.06 -31.69 1.20
C SER A 544 -26.46 -31.62 -0.24
N PRO A 545 -27.19 -31.12 -1.25
CA PRO A 545 -26.64 -30.90 -2.59
C PRO A 545 -25.33 -30.09 -2.57
N PRO A 546 -24.32 -30.45 -3.39
CA PRO A 546 -23.09 -29.68 -3.47
C PRO A 546 -23.31 -28.36 -4.21
N VAL A 547 -22.50 -27.36 -3.87
CA VAL A 547 -22.38 -26.10 -4.61
C VAL A 547 -21.26 -26.22 -5.63
N LYS A 548 -21.46 -25.62 -6.81
CA LYS A 548 -20.54 -25.66 -7.93
C LYS A 548 -19.98 -24.28 -8.21
N TRP A 549 -18.68 -24.17 -8.47
CA TRP A 549 -18.05 -22.89 -8.79
C TRP A 549 -18.70 -22.20 -10.00
N GLN A 550 -19.25 -22.98 -10.95
CA GLN A 550 -19.93 -22.45 -12.13
C GLN A 550 -21.12 -21.52 -11.77
N ASP A 551 -21.71 -21.69 -10.59
CA ASP A 551 -22.83 -20.87 -10.12
C ASP A 551 -22.39 -19.41 -9.83
N TYR A 552 -21.08 -19.14 -9.76
CA TYR A 552 -20.47 -17.86 -9.37
C TYR A 552 -19.77 -17.12 -10.52
N THR A 553 -19.80 -17.67 -11.74
CA THR A 553 -19.12 -17.10 -12.92
C THR A 553 -19.49 -15.65 -13.24
N ASN A 554 -20.73 -15.24 -12.92
CA ASN A 554 -21.21 -13.88 -13.14
C ASN A 554 -20.43 -12.81 -12.34
N TYR A 555 -19.78 -13.18 -11.23
CA TYR A 555 -19.00 -12.24 -10.42
C TYR A 555 -17.67 -11.84 -11.06
N ALA A 556 -17.21 -12.57 -12.10
CA ALA A 556 -16.07 -12.14 -12.91
C ALA A 556 -16.43 -11.00 -13.89
N GLU A 557 -17.72 -10.67 -14.06
CA GLU A 557 -18.15 -9.55 -14.90
C GLU A 557 -18.18 -8.25 -14.08
N VAL A 558 -17.65 -7.17 -14.66
CA VAL A 558 -17.70 -5.83 -14.06
C VAL A 558 -19.13 -5.28 -14.12
N VAL A 559 -19.63 -4.76 -13.00
CA VAL A 559 -20.94 -4.08 -12.94
C VAL A 559 -20.75 -2.58 -13.17
N LEU A 560 -21.30 -2.07 -14.27
CA LEU A 560 -21.20 -0.65 -14.62
C LEU A 560 -21.83 0.24 -13.52
N GLY A 561 -21.08 1.27 -13.10
CA GLY A 561 -21.50 2.23 -12.07
C GLY A 561 -21.34 1.72 -10.64
N GLN A 562 -20.78 0.53 -10.43
CA GLN A 562 -20.42 0.04 -9.10
C GLN A 562 -19.04 0.60 -8.72
N PHE A 563 -18.95 1.25 -7.56
CA PHE A 563 -17.70 1.70 -6.96
C PHE A 563 -17.75 1.60 -5.43
N ALA A 564 -16.58 1.54 -4.79
CA ALA A 564 -16.49 1.62 -3.34
C ALA A 564 -16.57 3.10 -2.91
N GLU A 565 -17.42 3.39 -1.94
CA GLU A 565 -17.58 4.75 -1.39
C GLU A 565 -16.48 5.05 -0.35
N PRO A 566 -15.90 6.26 -0.34
CA PRO A 566 -14.94 6.67 0.67
C PRO A 566 -15.62 6.87 2.03
N LYS A 567 -14.86 6.76 3.13
CA LYS A 567 -15.31 7.07 4.50
C LYS A 567 -15.68 8.55 4.64
N SER A 568 -14.98 9.43 3.92
CA SER A 568 -15.25 10.87 3.86
C SER A 568 -14.75 11.44 2.53
N LEU A 569 -15.29 12.58 2.12
CA LEU A 569 -14.83 13.26 0.90
C LEU A 569 -13.37 13.72 1.01
N ASP A 570 -12.91 14.04 2.23
CA ASP A 570 -11.51 14.40 2.52
C ASP A 570 -10.53 13.28 2.13
N GLU A 571 -10.92 12.02 2.27
CA GLU A 571 -10.11 10.83 1.92
C GLU A 571 -9.73 10.78 0.43
N VAL A 572 -10.50 11.48 -0.42
CA VAL A 572 -10.29 11.53 -1.87
C VAL A 572 -9.75 12.90 -2.34
N LEU A 573 -9.97 13.96 -1.56
CA LEU A 573 -9.53 15.32 -1.88
C LEU A 573 -8.04 15.59 -1.59
N LEU A 574 -7.43 14.88 -0.63
CA LEU A 574 -6.04 15.13 -0.18
C LEU A 574 -4.96 14.91 -1.25
N GLN A 575 -5.25 14.18 -2.33
CA GLN A 575 -4.33 14.00 -3.47
C GLN A 575 -4.55 15.02 -4.60
N HIS A 576 -5.71 15.69 -4.68
CA HIS A 576 -6.05 16.61 -5.77
C HIS A 576 -5.61 18.06 -5.51
N SER A 577 -5.17 18.39 -4.29
CA SER A 577 -4.53 19.67 -3.96
C SER A 577 -3.15 19.85 -4.60
N SER A 578 -2.61 18.82 -5.24
CA SER A 578 -1.31 18.84 -5.94
C SER A 578 -1.41 19.00 -7.46
N LEU A 579 -2.62 19.24 -8.00
CA LEU A 579 -2.88 19.51 -9.43
C LEU A 579 -3.07 21.01 -9.74
N SER A 580 -2.57 21.91 -8.90
CA SER A 580 -2.43 23.32 -9.30
C SER A 580 -1.14 23.49 -10.09
N ASP A 581 -1.31 23.64 -11.39
CA ASP A 581 -0.35 24.06 -12.41
C ASP A 581 0.86 24.86 -11.88
N PRO A 582 2.11 24.48 -12.21
CA PRO A 582 3.24 25.38 -12.18
C PRO A 582 3.11 26.39 -13.32
N GLU A 583 2.75 27.64 -12.97
CA GLU A 583 2.93 28.91 -13.70
C GLU A 583 1.64 29.74 -13.87
N GLY A 584 1.66 30.97 -13.34
CA GLY A 584 0.85 32.09 -13.87
C GLY A 584 -0.63 32.20 -13.48
N TYR A 585 -0.94 32.53 -12.22
CA TYR A 585 -2.24 33.12 -11.84
C TYR A 585 -2.12 34.62 -11.57
N ASP A 586 -2.68 35.45 -12.47
CA ASP A 586 -2.84 36.91 -12.37
C ASP A 586 -4.26 37.24 -11.85
N PRO A 587 -4.42 37.79 -10.62
CA PRO A 587 -5.73 37.99 -10.02
C PRO A 587 -6.23 39.45 -10.11
N THR A 588 -5.90 40.19 -11.18
CA THR A 588 -6.50 41.52 -11.35
C THR A 588 -7.66 41.60 -12.35
N GLU A 589 -7.85 40.57 -13.18
CA GLU A 589 -8.72 40.55 -14.37
C GLU A 589 -10.23 40.26 -14.29
N SER A 590 -10.80 39.50 -13.34
CA SER A 590 -12.25 39.23 -13.35
C SER A 590 -12.82 38.79 -12.01
N ASP A 591 -14.07 39.19 -11.82
CA ASP A 591 -14.87 39.03 -10.61
C ASP A 591 -14.78 37.62 -10.01
N GLY A 592 -14.57 37.57 -8.70
CA GLY A 592 -14.56 36.36 -7.90
C GLY A 592 -15.95 35.71 -7.81
N ALA A 593 -16.35 35.04 -8.89
CA ALA A 593 -17.59 34.29 -8.98
C ALA A 593 -17.35 32.77 -9.08
N ALA A 594 -16.37 32.28 -9.86
CA ALA A 594 -16.24 30.83 -10.08
C ALA A 594 -15.58 30.07 -8.91
N ILE A 595 -14.56 30.66 -8.27
CA ILE A 595 -13.87 30.03 -7.12
C ILE A 595 -14.67 30.24 -5.82
N ASN A 596 -15.42 31.35 -5.73
CA ASN A 596 -16.35 31.62 -4.64
C ASN A 596 -17.66 30.81 -4.74
N GLU A 597 -18.00 30.18 -5.87
CA GLU A 597 -19.13 29.24 -5.92
C GLU A 597 -18.73 27.84 -5.44
N ALA A 598 -17.53 27.36 -5.75
CA ALA A 598 -17.03 26.09 -5.19
C ALA A 598 -16.67 26.20 -3.69
N ILE A 599 -16.10 27.33 -3.25
CA ILE A 599 -15.74 27.56 -1.83
C ILE A 599 -16.92 28.19 -1.03
N GLY A 600 -17.83 28.90 -1.70
CA GLY A 600 -19.02 29.50 -1.07
C GLY A 600 -20.07 28.49 -0.62
N LEU A 601 -20.04 27.25 -1.14
CA LEU A 601 -20.92 26.18 -0.66
C LEU A 601 -20.57 25.66 0.75
N LEU A 602 -19.38 25.97 1.28
CA LEU A 602 -19.01 25.68 2.67
C LEU A 602 -19.08 26.93 3.58
N GLY A 603 -19.31 28.11 3.01
CA GLY A 603 -19.25 29.40 3.70
C GLY A 603 -20.56 29.93 4.30
N GLU A 604 -21.74 29.34 4.00
CA GLU A 604 -23.03 29.84 4.50
C GLU A 604 -23.98 28.79 5.10
N VAL A 605 -23.45 27.77 5.81
CA VAL A 605 -24.27 26.92 6.71
C VAL A 605 -23.67 26.78 8.11
N THR A 606 -23.18 27.89 8.68
CA THR A 606 -23.01 28.05 10.13
C THR A 606 -23.76 29.28 10.62
N GLY A 607 -25.09 29.26 10.49
CA GLY A 607 -25.88 30.46 10.82
C GLY A 607 -27.40 30.37 10.84
N GLY A 608 -27.97 29.29 11.38
CA GLY A 608 -29.29 29.37 12.02
C GLY A 608 -30.51 28.85 11.24
N LEU A 609 -31.01 27.69 11.67
CA LEU A 609 -32.43 27.40 11.98
C LEU A 609 -32.42 26.03 12.71
N GLY A 610 -32.67 25.93 14.01
CA GLY A 610 -33.42 26.85 14.84
C GLY A 610 -34.94 26.75 14.61
N THR A 611 -35.45 25.53 14.39
CA THR A 611 -36.79 25.06 14.81
C THR A 611 -38.09 25.55 14.11
N VAL A 612 -39.04 24.58 14.06
CA VAL A 612 -40.53 24.64 13.99
C VAL A 612 -41.14 24.99 12.60
N ILE A 613 -42.07 24.25 11.97
CA ILE A 613 -43.38 23.71 12.41
C ILE A 613 -43.89 22.56 11.50
N THR A 614 -43.99 21.38 12.10
CA THR A 614 -45.09 20.38 12.15
C THR A 614 -46.05 20.12 10.98
N GLY A 615 -46.30 18.81 10.78
CA GLY A 615 -47.64 18.22 10.88
C GLY A 615 -47.73 16.81 10.25
N GLY A 616 -47.94 15.70 10.94
CA GLY A 616 -48.14 15.39 12.37
C GLY A 616 -47.83 13.91 12.59
N PHE A 617 -47.44 13.48 13.78
CA PHE A 617 -48.39 12.93 14.75
C PHE A 617 -48.00 13.32 16.19
N ALA A 618 -49.04 13.58 16.97
CA ALA A 618 -48.98 14.21 18.28
C ALA A 618 -48.42 13.31 19.40
N VAL A 619 -47.66 13.98 20.25
CA VAL A 619 -47.11 13.60 21.55
C VAL A 619 -48.17 13.65 22.66
N HIS A 620 -48.12 12.71 23.62
CA HIS A 620 -48.18 12.94 25.08
C HIS A 620 -47.99 11.59 25.81
N GLY A 621 -47.09 11.41 26.79
CA GLY A 621 -46.14 12.32 27.42
C GLY A 621 -45.45 11.67 28.64
N LEU A 622 -44.39 12.35 29.09
CA LEU A 622 -43.79 12.39 30.45
C LEU A 622 -43.11 11.11 31.00
N VAL A 623 -41.78 11.05 31.16
CA VAL A 623 -40.87 11.73 32.14
C VAL A 623 -40.56 10.84 33.36
N THR A 624 -39.36 10.25 33.40
CA THR A 624 -38.25 10.44 34.38
C THR A 624 -37.35 9.20 34.45
N SER A 625 -36.07 9.41 34.13
CA SER A 625 -34.85 8.91 34.79
C SER A 625 -34.94 7.87 35.92
N GLY A 626 -34.01 6.90 35.88
CA GLY A 626 -33.39 6.33 37.07
C GLY A 626 -33.44 4.80 37.18
N ALA A 627 -32.46 4.12 36.59
CA ALA A 627 -31.95 2.86 37.15
C ALA A 627 -30.88 3.20 38.21
N PRO A 628 -30.37 2.26 39.05
CA PRO A 628 -30.70 0.83 39.15
C PRO A 628 -30.95 0.39 40.62
N TYR A 629 -31.35 -0.86 40.84
CA TYR A 629 -30.84 -1.78 41.88
C TYR A 629 -31.84 -2.93 42.13
N GLY A 630 -31.35 -4.15 41.93
CA GLY A 630 -31.48 -5.23 42.91
C GLY A 630 -32.86 -5.87 43.06
N LEU A 631 -33.16 -6.82 42.18
CA LEU A 631 -34.16 -7.86 42.42
C LEU A 631 -33.74 -8.75 43.60
N SER A 632 -34.50 -8.67 44.70
CA SER A 632 -34.54 -9.69 45.75
C SER A 632 -36.01 -10.01 46.01
N VAL A 633 -36.49 -11.15 45.52
CA VAL A 633 -37.87 -11.64 45.75
C VAL A 633 -37.89 -12.50 47.02
N VAL A 634 -38.66 -12.07 48.02
CA VAL A 634 -39.02 -12.83 49.22
C VAL A 634 -40.36 -13.53 48.99
N TRP A 635 -40.48 -14.78 49.46
CA TRP A 635 -41.65 -15.64 49.27
C TRP A 635 -42.89 -15.24 50.10
N ALA A 636 -44.05 -15.40 49.45
CA ALA A 636 -45.37 -15.86 49.93
C ALA A 636 -46.02 -15.24 51.19
N ASP A 637 -47.21 -14.64 51.02
CA ASP A 637 -48.48 -15.23 51.48
C ASP A 637 -49.70 -14.38 51.09
N SER A 638 -50.85 -15.06 50.93
CA SER A 638 -52.24 -14.55 50.88
C SER A 638 -52.90 -14.39 49.50
N MET A 639 -53.64 -15.43 49.09
CA MET A 639 -54.81 -15.29 48.22
C MET A 639 -56.07 -15.05 49.06
N ALA A 640 -56.79 -13.95 48.81
CA ALA A 640 -58.22 -13.84 49.07
C ALA A 640 -58.87 -12.70 48.25
N ALA A 641 -59.97 -13.06 47.56
CA ALA A 641 -61.11 -12.22 47.15
C ALA A 641 -60.99 -11.27 45.94
N LEU A 642 -61.36 -11.83 44.79
CA LEU A 642 -62.25 -11.36 43.71
C LEU A 642 -62.86 -9.93 43.77
N GLY A 643 -62.81 -9.21 42.64
CA GLY A 643 -63.67 -8.06 42.35
C GLY A 643 -63.51 -7.42 40.96
N ALA A 644 -64.16 -8.00 39.95
CA ALA A 644 -64.55 -7.52 38.60
C ALA A 644 -64.12 -6.11 38.09
N SER A 645 -63.48 -6.04 36.92
CA SER A 645 -64.10 -5.79 35.59
C SER A 645 -63.13 -5.13 34.57
N ALA A 646 -63.14 -5.67 33.36
CA ALA A 646 -62.79 -5.08 32.05
C ALA A 646 -61.47 -4.30 31.87
N PHE A 647 -60.53 -4.84 31.07
CA PHE A 647 -60.06 -4.30 29.77
C PHE A 647 -59.04 -5.30 29.15
N GLY A 648 -58.79 -5.18 27.84
CA GLY A 648 -58.30 -6.23 26.93
C GLY A 648 -56.81 -6.61 26.97
N PRO A 649 -56.33 -7.44 26.02
CA PRO A 649 -55.29 -8.45 26.23
C PRO A 649 -53.90 -7.96 25.83
N ALA A 650 -52.99 -7.78 26.80
CA ALA A 650 -51.56 -7.56 26.48
C ALA A 650 -50.56 -7.91 27.61
N VAL A 651 -50.98 -8.54 28.72
CA VAL A 651 -50.05 -8.86 29.82
C VAL A 651 -50.35 -10.25 30.40
N ALA A 652 -50.12 -11.28 29.59
CA ALA A 652 -50.14 -12.68 30.01
C ALA A 652 -48.98 -13.46 29.37
N ALA A 653 -47.75 -12.98 29.53
CA ALA A 653 -46.58 -13.64 28.93
C ALA A 653 -45.46 -14.04 29.92
N ILE A 654 -45.48 -13.61 31.18
CA ILE A 654 -44.34 -13.89 32.10
C ILE A 654 -44.68 -14.91 33.21
N GLY A 655 -45.96 -15.21 33.44
CA GLY A 655 -46.38 -16.27 34.38
C GLY A 655 -46.59 -17.66 33.75
N ALA A 656 -46.59 -17.77 32.42
CA ALA A 656 -46.89 -19.02 31.71
C ALA A 656 -45.63 -19.85 31.37
N PHE A 657 -44.44 -19.26 31.35
CA PHE A 657 -43.20 -19.97 31.02
C PHE A 657 -42.79 -21.02 32.07
N GLY A 658 -42.90 -20.69 33.37
CA GLY A 658 -42.49 -21.60 34.44
C GLY A 658 -43.39 -22.84 34.59
N ILE A 659 -44.69 -22.70 34.32
CA ILE A 659 -45.66 -23.82 34.41
C ILE A 659 -45.62 -24.68 33.13
N MET A 660 -45.30 -24.09 31.96
CA MET A 660 -45.13 -24.85 30.71
C MET A 660 -43.83 -25.65 30.65
N MET A 661 -42.71 -25.13 31.19
CA MET A 661 -41.47 -25.90 31.29
C MET A 661 -41.58 -27.09 32.25
N ALA A 662 -42.35 -26.94 33.33
CA ALA A 662 -42.63 -28.05 34.25
C ALA A 662 -43.49 -29.15 33.60
N ALA A 663 -44.49 -28.80 32.79
CA ALA A 663 -45.34 -29.77 32.11
C ALA A 663 -44.59 -30.51 30.98
N ALA A 664 -43.73 -29.82 30.22
CA ALA A 664 -42.86 -30.41 29.20
C ALA A 664 -41.81 -31.34 29.83
N GLY A 665 -41.17 -30.92 30.92
CA GLY A 665 -40.22 -31.76 31.67
C GLY A 665 -40.84 -33.04 32.25
N ILE A 666 -42.11 -32.98 32.69
CA ILE A 666 -42.84 -34.17 33.18
C ILE A 666 -43.17 -35.15 32.03
N ILE A 667 -43.47 -34.65 30.82
CA ILE A 667 -43.71 -35.50 29.65
C ILE A 667 -42.41 -36.11 29.12
N SER A 668 -41.30 -35.36 29.10
CA SER A 668 -39.97 -35.86 28.72
C SER A 668 -39.48 -36.95 29.68
N PHE A 669 -39.73 -36.80 30.98
CA PHE A 669 -39.47 -37.82 32.00
C PHE A 669 -40.39 -39.05 31.88
N ALA A 670 -41.67 -38.85 31.53
CA ALA A 670 -42.62 -39.95 31.32
C ALA A 670 -42.36 -40.75 30.03
N LEU A 671 -41.74 -40.14 29.01
CA LEU A 671 -41.36 -40.78 27.74
C LEU A 671 -39.93 -41.34 27.73
N GLY A 672 -39.12 -41.04 28.75
CA GLY A 672 -37.74 -41.55 28.89
C GLY A 672 -36.75 -40.93 27.90
N LEU A 673 -36.91 -39.65 27.58
CA LEU A 673 -36.00 -38.89 26.73
C LEU A 673 -34.89 -38.28 27.60
N GLU A 674 -33.62 -38.51 27.22
CA GLU A 674 -32.44 -37.97 27.91
C GLU A 674 -31.59 -37.14 26.93
N GLY A 675 -30.86 -36.15 27.45
CA GLY A 675 -29.98 -35.25 26.68
C GLY A 675 -30.72 -34.17 25.88
N GLU A 676 -30.07 -33.63 24.85
CA GLU A 676 -30.57 -32.52 24.00
C GLU A 676 -31.95 -32.75 23.36
N ALA A 677 -32.38 -34.02 23.21
CA ALA A 677 -33.73 -34.34 22.72
C ALA A 677 -34.85 -33.88 23.68
N ALA A 678 -34.56 -33.81 24.98
CA ALA A 678 -35.47 -33.24 25.97
C ALA A 678 -35.50 -31.70 25.89
N THR A 679 -34.35 -31.08 25.57
CA THR A 679 -34.19 -29.61 25.42
C THR A 679 -34.91 -29.07 24.19
N ILE A 680 -34.88 -29.79 23.07
CA ILE A 680 -35.54 -29.35 21.82
C ILE A 680 -37.06 -29.51 21.91
N MET A 681 -37.56 -30.49 22.68
CA MET A 681 -39.00 -30.59 22.98
C MET A 681 -39.51 -29.44 23.86
N MET A 682 -38.63 -28.83 24.67
CA MET A 682 -38.95 -27.62 25.46
C MET A 682 -39.02 -26.35 24.58
N ILE A 683 -38.24 -26.27 23.50
CA ILE A 683 -38.20 -25.12 22.58
C ILE A 683 -39.33 -25.22 21.53
N SER A 684 -39.52 -26.39 20.93
CA SER A 684 -40.59 -26.64 19.91
C SER A 684 -42.01 -26.65 20.49
N GLY A 685 -42.17 -26.74 21.81
CA GLY A 685 -43.46 -26.60 22.50
C GLY A 685 -44.10 -25.21 22.37
N ALA A 686 -43.34 -24.18 21.99
CA ALA A 686 -43.84 -22.81 21.87
C ALA A 686 -44.59 -22.53 20.55
N ALA A 687 -44.28 -23.22 19.44
CA ALA A 687 -44.79 -22.84 18.11
C ALA A 687 -46.01 -23.63 17.61
N VAL A 688 -46.30 -24.84 18.12
CA VAL A 688 -47.43 -25.67 17.61
C VAL A 688 -48.44 -26.06 18.70
N GLY A 689 -48.25 -25.59 19.95
CA GLY A 689 -49.01 -26.02 21.12
C GLY A 689 -50.37 -25.35 21.36
N VAL A 690 -50.80 -24.34 20.58
CA VAL A 690 -51.96 -23.52 20.95
C VAL A 690 -53.32 -24.20 20.68
N TYR A 691 -53.42 -25.14 19.72
CA TYR A 691 -54.70 -25.83 19.47
C TYR A 691 -54.83 -27.23 20.09
N ALA A 692 -53.72 -27.90 20.42
CA ALA A 692 -53.77 -29.23 21.03
C ALA A 692 -53.92 -29.20 22.56
N ALA A 693 -53.36 -28.21 23.25
CA ALA A 693 -53.44 -28.11 24.71
C ALA A 693 -54.81 -27.62 25.22
N VAL A 694 -55.50 -26.76 24.46
CA VAL A 694 -56.87 -26.32 24.78
C VAL A 694 -57.89 -27.45 24.55
N ALA A 695 -57.64 -28.35 23.59
CA ALA A 695 -58.48 -29.53 23.38
C ALA A 695 -58.33 -30.54 24.54
N ILE A 696 -57.16 -30.69 25.14
CA ILE A 696 -56.94 -31.64 26.25
C ILE A 696 -57.49 -31.09 27.58
N TRP A 697 -57.41 -29.78 27.84
CA TRP A 697 -58.06 -29.16 29.01
C TRP A 697 -59.57 -29.03 28.88
N GLY A 698 -60.09 -28.85 27.66
CA GLY A 698 -61.53 -28.90 27.37
C GLY A 698 -62.14 -30.30 27.48
N PHE A 699 -61.35 -31.37 27.29
CA PHE A 699 -61.80 -32.75 27.41
C PHE A 699 -61.57 -33.36 28.81
N GLY A 700 -60.54 -32.92 29.55
CA GLY A 700 -60.21 -33.41 30.89
C GLY A 700 -61.26 -33.08 31.97
N LEU A 701 -61.97 -31.96 31.84
CA LEU A 701 -63.02 -31.56 32.78
C LEU A 701 -64.42 -32.12 32.45
N LYS A 702 -64.57 -32.90 31.37
CA LYS A 702 -65.81 -33.64 31.08
C LYS A 702 -65.68 -35.16 31.12
N LEU A 703 -64.51 -35.70 31.52
CA LEU A 703 -64.33 -37.14 31.72
C LEU A 703 -64.32 -37.60 33.19
N SER A 704 -64.55 -36.71 34.16
CA SER A 704 -64.77 -37.08 35.56
C SER A 704 -66.23 -37.42 35.89
N ALA A 705 -67.15 -37.26 34.93
CA ALA A 705 -68.56 -37.58 35.09
C ALA A 705 -69.01 -38.85 34.33
N ALA A 706 -68.15 -39.49 33.54
CA ALA A 706 -68.49 -40.70 32.76
C ALA A 706 -67.67 -41.95 33.12
N CYS A 707 -66.60 -41.82 33.91
CA CYS A 707 -65.82 -42.97 34.39
C CYS A 707 -65.99 -43.10 35.90
N GLY A 708 -67.01 -43.86 36.31
CA GLY A 708 -67.12 -44.40 37.66
C GLY A 708 -66.01 -45.42 37.97
N PRO A 709 -66.27 -46.57 38.62
CA PRO A 709 -65.26 -47.50 39.13
C PRO A 709 -64.44 -48.25 38.06
N PHE A 710 -64.16 -47.64 36.90
CA PHE A 710 -63.35 -48.12 35.78
C PHE A 710 -62.21 -47.16 35.39
N ALA A 711 -61.87 -46.16 36.22
CA ALA A 711 -60.73 -45.26 36.01
C ALA A 711 -59.39 -46.00 35.76
N TRP A 712 -59.15 -47.09 36.50
CA TRP A 712 -58.09 -48.08 36.26
C TRP A 712 -58.12 -48.75 34.87
N ILE A 713 -59.27 -48.97 34.23
CA ILE A 713 -59.35 -49.50 32.85
C ILE A 713 -58.93 -48.43 31.83
N CYS A 714 -59.33 -47.17 32.01
CA CYS A 714 -58.84 -46.07 31.18
C CYS A 714 -57.33 -45.88 31.34
N LEU A 715 -56.82 -46.05 32.57
CA LEU A 715 -55.39 -46.00 32.86
C LEU A 715 -54.65 -47.18 32.22
N ILE A 716 -55.23 -48.38 32.24
CA ILE A 716 -54.69 -49.56 31.53
C ILE A 716 -54.73 -49.38 30.00
N ILE A 717 -55.79 -48.81 29.43
CA ILE A 717 -55.88 -48.51 27.99
C ILE A 717 -54.85 -47.46 27.59
N LEU A 718 -54.66 -46.40 28.39
CA LEU A 718 -53.62 -45.40 28.16
C LEU A 718 -52.20 -45.99 28.30
N VAL A 719 -51.99 -46.91 29.24
CA VAL A 719 -50.74 -47.67 29.38
C VAL A 719 -50.52 -48.63 28.22
N ILE A 720 -51.57 -49.29 27.71
CA ILE A 720 -51.50 -50.17 26.54
C ILE A 720 -51.26 -49.35 25.27
N ILE A 721 -51.89 -48.19 25.09
CA ILE A 721 -51.62 -47.26 23.99
C ILE A 721 -50.19 -46.74 24.09
N GLY A 722 -49.71 -46.35 25.28
CA GLY A 722 -48.32 -45.97 25.51
C GLY A 722 -47.33 -47.10 25.21
N LEU A 723 -47.66 -48.34 25.58
CA LEU A 723 -46.88 -49.54 25.26
C LEU A 723 -46.92 -49.84 23.75
N LEU A 724 -48.06 -49.69 23.07
CA LEU A 724 -48.19 -49.88 21.62
C LEU A 724 -47.41 -48.81 20.86
N LEU A 725 -47.49 -47.53 21.25
CA LEU A 725 -46.70 -46.44 20.68
C LEU A 725 -45.20 -46.70 20.85
N LYS A 726 -44.78 -47.20 22.02
CA LYS A 726 -43.40 -47.62 22.30
C LYS A 726 -42.95 -48.83 21.45
N VAL A 727 -43.84 -49.80 21.21
CA VAL A 727 -43.58 -50.98 20.36
C VAL A 727 -43.47 -50.61 18.87
N PHE A 728 -44.31 -49.72 18.36
CA PHE A 728 -44.24 -49.22 16.98
C PHE A 728 -43.12 -48.17 16.78
N GLY A 729 -42.56 -47.64 17.87
CA GLY A 729 -41.50 -46.63 17.87
C GLY A 729 -41.97 -45.27 17.37
N ILE A 730 -43.27 -44.98 17.45
CA ILE A 730 -43.85 -43.68 17.10
C ILE A 730 -43.42 -42.68 18.17
N GLY A 731 -42.88 -41.53 17.77
CA GLY A 731 -42.26 -40.54 18.65
C GLY A 731 -40.76 -40.73 18.91
N LYS A 732 -40.10 -41.73 18.29
CA LYS A 732 -38.64 -41.78 18.27
C LYS A 732 -38.10 -40.62 17.45
N THR A 733 -37.03 -39.98 17.94
CA THR A 733 -36.30 -38.93 17.23
C THR A 733 -35.04 -39.49 16.58
N LYS A 734 -34.70 -39.01 15.38
CA LYS A 734 -33.43 -39.27 14.69
C LYS A 734 -32.79 -37.94 14.37
N LYS A 735 -31.50 -37.78 14.70
CA LYS A 735 -30.69 -36.62 14.32
C LYS A 735 -29.92 -36.92 13.03
N VAL A 736 -29.92 -36.00 12.08
CA VAL A 736 -29.05 -36.01 10.91
C VAL A 736 -28.22 -34.73 10.96
N ILE A 737 -26.89 -34.86 10.96
CA ILE A 737 -25.98 -33.72 10.89
C ILE A 737 -25.60 -33.52 9.43
N VAL A 738 -25.98 -32.36 8.89
CA VAL A 738 -25.50 -31.79 7.63
C VAL A 738 -24.31 -30.91 7.97
N GLU A 739 -23.24 -30.97 7.18
CA GLU A 739 -21.97 -30.30 7.45
C GLU A 739 -21.47 -29.65 6.16
N LEU A 740 -21.01 -28.41 6.26
CA LEU A 740 -20.17 -27.74 5.27
C LEU A 740 -18.76 -27.66 5.84
N ASP A 741 -17.77 -28.19 5.12
CA ASP A 741 -16.36 -27.86 5.33
C ASP A 741 -15.94 -26.80 4.28
N CYS A 742 -15.57 -25.61 4.75
CA CYS A 742 -15.08 -24.49 3.93
C CYS A 742 -13.56 -24.56 3.85
N LEU A 743 -13.01 -24.81 2.66
CA LEU A 743 -11.57 -24.94 2.43
C LEU A 743 -11.04 -23.71 1.66
N PRO A 744 -9.72 -23.43 1.72
CA PRO A 744 -9.09 -22.44 0.86
C PRO A 744 -9.38 -22.70 -0.61
N TRP A 745 -9.51 -21.62 -1.38
CA TRP A 745 -9.67 -21.72 -2.82
C TRP A 745 -8.36 -22.14 -3.49
N GLU A 746 -8.45 -23.04 -4.47
CA GLU A 746 -7.29 -23.50 -5.24
C GLU A 746 -7.40 -23.06 -6.70
N ALA A 747 -6.28 -22.63 -7.29
CA ALA A 747 -6.24 -22.28 -8.70
C ALA A 747 -6.63 -23.47 -9.61
N PRO A 748 -7.25 -23.23 -10.77
CA PRO A 748 -7.56 -24.29 -11.73
C PRO A 748 -6.31 -25.09 -12.13
N THR A 749 -6.50 -26.38 -12.40
CA THR A 749 -5.40 -27.23 -12.88
C THR A 749 -5.00 -26.83 -14.31
N GLY A 750 -3.73 -26.52 -14.54
CA GLY A 750 -3.17 -26.25 -15.88
C GLY A 750 -2.39 -24.95 -15.96
N SER A 751 -1.99 -24.57 -17.17
CA SER A 751 -1.18 -23.38 -17.46
C SER A 751 -1.56 -22.64 -18.76
N ASP A 752 -2.67 -23.04 -19.40
CA ASP A 752 -3.06 -22.57 -20.73
C ASP A 752 -3.40 -21.06 -20.79
N LYS A 753 -3.61 -20.42 -19.64
CA LYS A 753 -4.08 -19.03 -19.54
C LYS A 753 -3.09 -18.06 -18.89
N CYS A 754 -1.89 -18.49 -18.46
CA CYS A 754 -0.96 -17.61 -17.73
C CYS A 754 -0.65 -16.31 -18.51
N SER A 755 -0.37 -16.44 -19.81
CA SER A 755 -0.06 -15.31 -20.68
C SER A 755 -1.23 -14.34 -20.93
N VAL A 756 -2.46 -14.71 -20.55
CA VAL A 756 -3.61 -13.79 -20.64
C VAL A 756 -3.40 -12.55 -19.77
N CYS A 757 -2.72 -12.71 -18.63
CA CYS A 757 -2.40 -11.62 -17.71
C CYS A 757 -1.53 -10.54 -18.35
N ASN A 758 -0.73 -10.89 -19.36
CA ASN A 758 0.26 -10.00 -19.98
C ASN A 758 -0.32 -9.18 -21.15
N ASN A 759 -1.59 -9.41 -21.53
CA ASN A 759 -2.16 -8.83 -22.74
C ASN A 759 -2.71 -7.40 -22.56
N ASP A 760 -2.94 -6.97 -21.33
CA ASP A 760 -3.52 -5.65 -21.02
C ASP A 760 -2.45 -4.72 -20.42
N PRO A 761 -1.92 -3.75 -21.19
CA PRO A 761 -0.88 -2.84 -20.70
C PRO A 761 -1.41 -1.87 -19.63
N LEU A 762 -2.73 -1.70 -19.53
CA LEU A 762 -3.36 -0.86 -18.51
C LEU A 762 -3.70 -1.65 -17.23
N LYS A 763 -3.45 -2.96 -17.22
CA LYS A 763 -3.66 -3.84 -16.07
C LYS A 763 -2.47 -4.78 -15.92
N LEU A 764 -1.34 -4.20 -15.50
CA LEU A 764 -0.09 -4.92 -15.30
C LEU A 764 -0.30 -6.20 -14.47
N CYS A 765 0.36 -7.28 -14.89
CA CYS A 765 0.24 -8.52 -14.17
C CYS A 765 0.95 -8.42 -12.81
N SER A 766 0.31 -8.96 -11.78
CA SER A 766 0.88 -9.11 -10.44
C SER A 766 0.93 -10.58 -10.06
N LYS A 767 1.64 -10.90 -8.98
CA LYS A 767 1.82 -12.28 -8.53
C LYS A 767 0.47 -12.92 -8.25
N TYR A 768 -0.40 -12.23 -7.51
CA TYR A 768 -1.74 -12.73 -7.19
C TYR A 768 -2.61 -12.97 -8.44
N ARG A 769 -2.60 -12.01 -9.37
CA ARG A 769 -3.31 -12.14 -10.65
C ARG A 769 -2.81 -13.35 -11.43
N CYS A 770 -1.49 -13.48 -11.57
CA CYS A 770 -0.86 -14.55 -12.33
C CYS A 770 -1.19 -15.92 -11.76
N GLU A 771 -0.95 -16.12 -10.47
CA GLU A 771 -1.10 -17.43 -9.81
C GLU A 771 -2.56 -17.87 -9.71
N SER A 772 -3.52 -16.93 -9.71
CA SER A 772 -4.95 -17.27 -9.76
C SER A 772 -5.40 -17.91 -11.09
N LEU A 773 -4.62 -17.78 -12.17
CA LEU A 773 -4.98 -18.30 -13.50
C LEU A 773 -4.75 -19.81 -13.63
N GLY A 774 -3.88 -20.37 -12.81
CA GLY A 774 -3.60 -21.79 -12.80
C GLY A 774 -2.44 -22.16 -11.90
N GLN A 775 -2.45 -23.41 -11.42
CA GLN A 775 -1.45 -23.93 -10.48
C GLN A 775 0.00 -23.92 -11.00
N ALA A 776 0.20 -23.80 -12.31
CA ALA A 776 1.52 -23.72 -12.94
C ALA A 776 1.85 -22.32 -13.50
N CYS A 777 1.03 -21.31 -13.20
CA CYS A 777 1.33 -19.92 -13.57
C CYS A 777 2.26 -19.29 -12.53
N LYS A 778 3.33 -18.63 -12.99
CA LYS A 778 4.28 -17.90 -12.14
C LYS A 778 4.62 -16.55 -12.75
N LEU A 779 4.69 -15.54 -11.90
CA LEU A 779 5.18 -14.22 -12.30
C LEU A 779 6.70 -14.27 -12.35
N LEU A 780 7.28 -13.94 -13.50
CA LEU A 780 8.71 -13.92 -13.74
C LEU A 780 9.20 -12.48 -13.75
N ASN A 781 10.44 -12.29 -13.30
CA ASN A 781 11.14 -11.00 -13.31
C ASN A 781 10.39 -9.91 -12.51
N GLU A 782 9.93 -10.25 -11.31
CA GLU A 782 9.09 -9.39 -10.45
C GLU A 782 9.72 -8.01 -10.17
N ASP A 783 11.05 -7.95 -10.04
CA ASP A 783 11.81 -6.73 -9.74
C ASP A 783 12.15 -5.87 -10.98
N THR A 784 11.52 -6.15 -12.13
CA THR A 784 11.76 -5.40 -13.36
C THR A 784 10.56 -4.54 -13.73
N ASP A 785 10.76 -3.51 -14.55
CA ASP A 785 9.68 -2.63 -15.03
C ASP A 785 8.58 -3.38 -15.82
N ASN A 786 8.83 -4.63 -16.22
CA ASN A 786 7.89 -5.46 -17.00
C ASN A 786 7.91 -6.93 -16.54
N PRO A 787 7.27 -7.27 -15.40
CA PRO A 787 7.12 -8.65 -14.98
C PRO A 787 6.15 -9.39 -15.91
N SER A 788 6.41 -10.68 -16.18
CA SER A 788 5.60 -11.50 -17.10
C SER A 788 5.05 -12.74 -16.42
N CYS A 789 3.75 -12.99 -16.57
CA CYS A 789 3.12 -14.22 -16.09
C CYS A 789 3.25 -15.34 -17.12
N GLU A 790 3.99 -16.38 -16.77
CA GLU A 790 4.25 -17.50 -17.68
C GLU A 790 3.86 -18.84 -17.08
N SER A 791 3.65 -19.81 -17.98
CA SER A 791 3.47 -21.21 -17.62
C SER A 791 4.82 -21.83 -17.27
N VAL A 792 5.03 -22.16 -16.00
CA VAL A 792 6.25 -22.80 -15.52
C VAL A 792 5.90 -24.19 -14.96
N PRO A 793 6.07 -25.27 -15.75
CA PRO A 793 5.83 -26.62 -15.27
C PRO A 793 6.95 -27.07 -14.34
N ASN A 794 6.63 -27.55 -13.13
CA ASN A 794 7.60 -28.24 -12.27
C ASN A 794 7.82 -29.67 -12.79
N ASP A 795 8.69 -29.84 -13.78
CA ASP A 795 8.81 -31.09 -14.52
C ASP A 795 10.08 -31.91 -14.24
N PHE A 796 10.93 -31.48 -13.30
CA PHE A 796 12.22 -32.08 -12.93
C PHE A 796 13.17 -32.30 -14.13
N LYS A 797 12.92 -31.65 -15.27
CA LYS A 797 13.79 -31.71 -16.45
C LYS A 797 14.44 -30.36 -16.66
N PRO A 798 15.71 -30.35 -17.05
CA PRO A 798 16.36 -29.09 -17.39
C PRO A 798 15.88 -28.58 -18.76
N PRO A 799 15.97 -27.25 -18.98
CA PRO A 799 15.50 -26.59 -20.20
C PRO A 799 16.21 -27.08 -21.47
N ILE A 800 15.53 -27.14 -22.60
CA ILE A 800 16.08 -27.56 -23.89
C ILE A 800 16.49 -26.34 -24.71
N ILE A 801 17.81 -26.19 -24.88
CA ILE A 801 18.40 -25.14 -25.71
C ILE A 801 18.35 -25.53 -27.20
N SER A 802 17.93 -24.59 -28.05
CA SER A 802 17.93 -24.71 -29.51
C SER A 802 18.38 -23.40 -30.18
N ALA A 803 18.72 -23.46 -31.47
CA ALA A 803 19.13 -22.26 -32.21
C ALA A 803 17.91 -21.43 -32.60
N GLY A 804 17.93 -20.14 -32.25
CA GLY A 804 16.89 -19.18 -32.58
C GLY A 804 17.23 -18.32 -33.80
N THR A 805 16.86 -17.04 -33.72
CA THR A 805 17.13 -16.04 -34.75
C THR A 805 18.58 -15.60 -34.79
N ILE A 806 19.04 -15.12 -35.95
CA ILE A 806 20.38 -14.57 -36.13
C ILE A 806 20.32 -13.40 -37.09
N GLU A 807 21.17 -12.39 -36.88
CA GLU A 807 21.20 -11.20 -37.72
C GLU A 807 21.45 -11.50 -39.21
N SER A 808 21.01 -10.58 -40.08
CA SER A 808 21.09 -10.78 -41.52
C SER A 808 22.53 -10.90 -42.02
N GLY A 809 22.85 -12.00 -42.70
CA GLY A 809 24.19 -12.28 -43.23
C GLY A 809 24.87 -13.49 -42.61
N TYR A 810 24.26 -14.11 -41.60
CA TYR A 810 24.75 -15.31 -40.92
C TYR A 810 23.67 -16.40 -40.86
N GLU A 811 24.08 -17.64 -40.58
CA GLU A 811 23.19 -18.79 -40.47
C GLU A 811 23.71 -19.84 -39.47
N PHE A 812 22.80 -20.52 -38.80
CA PHE A 812 23.10 -21.71 -38.00
C PHE A 812 23.06 -22.97 -38.87
N ILE A 813 24.14 -23.75 -38.85
CA ILE A 813 24.19 -25.10 -39.42
C ILE A 813 24.14 -26.09 -38.26
N SER A 814 23.01 -26.79 -38.11
CA SER A 814 22.87 -27.83 -37.09
C SER A 814 23.70 -29.06 -37.46
N GLU A 815 24.62 -29.45 -36.56
CA GLU A 815 25.37 -30.70 -36.68
C GLU A 815 24.72 -31.80 -35.84
N GLU A 816 24.28 -31.45 -34.62
CA GLU A 816 23.56 -32.33 -33.69
C GLU A 816 22.49 -31.53 -32.91
N LYS A 817 21.66 -32.20 -32.12
CA LYS A 817 20.62 -31.52 -31.30
C LYS A 817 21.15 -30.58 -30.22
N TRP A 818 22.38 -30.80 -29.74
CA TRP A 818 23.02 -30.04 -28.67
C TRP A 818 24.22 -29.22 -29.19
N LYS A 819 24.40 -29.18 -30.53
CA LYS A 819 25.55 -28.55 -31.17
C LYS A 819 25.16 -27.90 -32.49
N VAL A 820 25.45 -26.61 -32.59
CA VAL A 820 25.29 -25.84 -33.82
C VAL A 820 26.59 -25.18 -34.23
N LYS A 821 26.72 -24.94 -35.53
CA LYS A 821 27.83 -24.21 -36.11
C LYS A 821 27.34 -22.89 -36.69
N LEU A 822 27.93 -21.78 -36.26
CA LEU A 822 27.62 -20.44 -36.73
C LEU A 822 28.56 -20.08 -37.89
N VAL A 823 27.99 -19.68 -39.03
CA VAL A 823 28.72 -19.31 -40.25
C VAL A 823 28.10 -18.07 -40.91
N GLY A 824 28.86 -17.42 -41.78
CA GLY A 824 28.36 -16.37 -42.68
C GLY A 824 27.59 -16.96 -43.87
N ALA A 825 26.81 -16.11 -44.54
CA ALA A 825 25.91 -16.48 -45.63
C ALA A 825 26.57 -17.36 -46.71
N GLY A 826 25.96 -18.52 -46.95
CA GLY A 826 26.44 -19.50 -47.93
C GLY A 826 27.52 -20.42 -47.39
N GLY A 827 27.55 -20.65 -46.07
CA GLY A 827 28.49 -21.55 -45.40
C GLY A 827 29.93 -21.06 -45.28
N LYS A 828 30.18 -19.75 -45.42
CA LYS A 828 31.53 -19.18 -45.30
C LYS A 828 31.89 -18.90 -43.85
N CYS A 829 33.18 -18.95 -43.52
CA CYS A 829 33.60 -18.62 -42.15
C CYS A 829 33.45 -17.11 -41.90
N ILE A 830 33.25 -16.76 -40.65
CA ILE A 830 33.02 -15.39 -40.19
C ILE A 830 34.36 -14.64 -40.28
N PRO A 831 34.40 -13.43 -40.87
CA PRO A 831 35.61 -12.63 -40.84
C PRO A 831 35.99 -12.26 -39.40
N GLU A 832 37.29 -12.20 -39.11
CA GLU A 832 37.81 -11.65 -37.85
C GLU A 832 37.31 -10.20 -37.58
N PHE A 833 37.26 -9.80 -36.30
CA PHE A 833 36.78 -8.50 -35.82
C PHE A 833 35.29 -8.18 -36.10
N LYS A 834 34.50 -9.19 -36.50
CA LYS A 834 33.05 -9.05 -36.63
C LYS A 834 32.33 -9.40 -35.33
N THR A 835 31.46 -8.50 -34.89
CA THR A 835 30.46 -8.80 -33.87
C THR A 835 29.28 -9.48 -34.52
N VAL A 836 28.80 -10.58 -33.93
CA VAL A 836 27.62 -11.31 -34.39
C VAL A 836 26.57 -11.31 -33.29
N LEU A 837 25.35 -10.87 -33.64
CA LEU A 837 24.17 -10.93 -32.77
C LEU A 837 23.28 -12.12 -33.16
N PHE A 838 22.95 -12.95 -32.18
CA PHE A 838 22.09 -14.11 -32.36
C PHE A 838 21.34 -14.49 -31.08
N ASP A 839 20.28 -15.26 -31.26
CA ASP A 839 19.41 -15.72 -30.19
C ASP A 839 19.45 -17.25 -30.07
N LEU A 840 19.29 -17.73 -28.83
CA LEU A 840 18.99 -19.12 -28.54
C LEU A 840 17.54 -19.22 -28.04
N GLU A 841 16.81 -20.18 -28.58
CA GLU A 841 15.43 -20.49 -28.21
C GLU A 841 15.42 -21.62 -27.19
N ILE A 842 14.77 -21.38 -26.07
CA ILE A 842 14.55 -22.34 -24.98
C ILE A 842 13.08 -22.74 -24.98
N ASP A 843 12.78 -24.01 -24.74
CA ASP A 843 11.41 -24.53 -24.73
C ASP A 843 10.59 -24.08 -23.52
N GLU A 844 11.23 -23.50 -22.50
CA GLU A 844 10.62 -22.90 -21.32
C GLU A 844 11.42 -21.66 -20.84
N PRO A 845 10.82 -20.75 -20.04
CA PRO A 845 11.54 -19.61 -19.48
C PRO A 845 12.71 -20.06 -18.59
N ALA A 846 13.92 -19.64 -18.93
CA ALA A 846 15.13 -20.04 -18.23
C ALA A 846 16.09 -18.85 -18.06
N GLN A 847 17.09 -19.02 -17.19
CA GLN A 847 18.28 -18.19 -17.13
C GLN A 847 19.42 -18.95 -17.80
N CYS A 848 20.15 -18.31 -18.70
CA CYS A 848 21.28 -18.91 -19.39
C CYS A 848 22.60 -18.24 -19.00
N LYS A 849 23.67 -19.03 -19.02
CA LYS A 849 25.05 -18.57 -18.85
C LYS A 849 25.93 -19.21 -19.91
N TYR A 850 27.06 -18.59 -20.19
CA TYR A 850 28.01 -19.12 -21.17
C TYR A 850 29.48 -18.94 -20.78
N GLU A 851 30.33 -19.77 -21.37
CA GLU A 851 31.78 -19.70 -21.24
C GLU A 851 32.46 -20.18 -22.53
N PHE A 852 33.69 -19.73 -22.78
CA PHE A 852 34.49 -20.16 -23.94
C PHE A 852 35.37 -21.38 -23.66
N GLN A 853 35.36 -21.87 -22.42
CA GLN A 853 35.97 -23.12 -21.97
C GLN A 853 34.90 -24.04 -21.35
N PRO A 854 35.06 -25.38 -21.45
CA PRO A 854 34.16 -26.30 -20.79
C PRO A 854 34.19 -26.12 -19.26
N THR A 855 33.01 -26.07 -18.66
CA THR A 855 32.78 -25.94 -17.21
C THR A 855 32.14 -27.20 -16.66
N SER A 856 32.32 -27.46 -15.36
CA SER A 856 31.77 -28.68 -14.76
C SER A 856 30.27 -28.54 -14.46
N ASN A 857 29.81 -27.33 -14.12
CA ASN A 857 28.44 -27.01 -13.72
C ASN A 857 28.05 -25.58 -14.14
N TYR A 858 26.79 -25.20 -13.90
CA TYR A 858 26.22 -23.89 -14.29
C TYR A 858 26.77 -22.74 -13.43
N GLU A 859 27.09 -23.01 -12.17
CA GLU A 859 27.56 -22.03 -11.19
C GLU A 859 28.97 -21.52 -11.50
N GLU A 860 29.79 -22.35 -12.15
CA GLU A 860 31.13 -22.00 -12.63
C GLU A 860 31.13 -21.09 -13.88
N MET A 861 29.98 -20.91 -14.54
CA MET A 861 29.86 -19.98 -15.66
C MET A 861 29.65 -18.54 -15.14
N GLU A 862 30.45 -17.60 -15.66
CA GLU A 862 30.45 -16.21 -15.19
C GLU A 862 29.76 -15.25 -16.18
N ASN A 863 29.70 -15.57 -17.47
CA ASN A 863 29.14 -14.67 -18.48
C ASN A 863 27.63 -14.92 -18.67
N TYR A 864 26.90 -13.82 -18.86
CA TYR A 864 25.47 -13.81 -19.10
C TYR A 864 25.14 -13.26 -20.49
N PRO A 865 24.01 -13.67 -21.09
CA PRO A 865 23.39 -13.00 -22.23
C PRO A 865 23.15 -11.50 -21.99
N LEU A 866 22.70 -10.78 -23.03
CA LEU A 866 22.46 -9.33 -22.94
C LEU A 866 21.39 -8.96 -21.90
N GLU A 867 20.38 -9.81 -21.73
CA GLU A 867 19.31 -9.69 -20.73
C GLU A 867 19.71 -10.20 -19.34
N LEU A 868 21.00 -10.43 -19.09
CA LEU A 868 21.57 -10.79 -17.80
C LEU A 868 20.94 -12.06 -17.20
N ASN A 869 20.31 -11.93 -16.03
CA ASN A 869 19.69 -13.00 -15.27
C ASN A 869 18.15 -13.01 -15.42
N ALA A 870 17.58 -12.39 -16.46
CA ALA A 870 16.15 -12.48 -16.71
C ALA A 870 15.74 -13.92 -17.08
N TYR A 871 14.58 -14.36 -16.61
CA TYR A 871 13.94 -15.59 -17.07
C TYR A 871 13.21 -15.32 -18.38
N THR A 872 13.73 -15.86 -19.48
CA THR A 872 13.17 -15.65 -20.82
C THR A 872 13.23 -16.94 -21.64
N SER A 873 12.39 -17.05 -22.67
CA SER A 873 12.48 -18.18 -23.63
C SER A 873 13.45 -17.89 -24.78
N ASN A 874 13.82 -16.63 -25.02
CA ASN A 874 14.76 -16.23 -26.05
C ASN A 874 15.91 -15.45 -25.42
N HIS A 875 17.13 -15.96 -25.58
CA HIS A 875 18.32 -15.35 -25.02
C HIS A 875 19.21 -14.74 -26.11
N THR A 876 19.56 -13.46 -25.99
CA THR A 876 20.32 -12.74 -27.02
C THR A 876 21.81 -12.64 -26.65
N PHE A 877 22.67 -12.96 -27.61
CA PHE A 877 24.13 -12.96 -27.45
C PHE A 877 24.80 -12.05 -28.48
N GLY A 878 25.76 -11.26 -28.03
CA GLY A 878 26.64 -10.44 -28.89
C GLY A 878 28.10 -10.86 -28.77
N ILE A 879 28.61 -11.60 -29.77
CA ILE A 879 29.97 -12.17 -29.71
C ILE A 879 30.89 -11.52 -30.75
N MET A 880 32.02 -10.95 -30.30
CA MET A 880 33.06 -10.41 -31.17
C MET A 880 34.07 -11.50 -31.59
N MET A 881 34.31 -11.65 -32.89
CA MET A 881 35.26 -12.65 -33.40
C MET A 881 36.72 -12.21 -33.22
N PRO A 882 37.59 -13.06 -32.63
CA PRO A 882 39.00 -12.75 -32.42
C PRO A 882 39.80 -12.65 -33.73
N SER A 883 40.93 -11.93 -33.65
CA SER A 883 41.89 -11.78 -34.76
C SER A 883 42.75 -13.04 -34.93
N LEU A 884 42.71 -13.63 -36.13
CA LEU A 884 43.60 -14.72 -36.52
C LEU A 884 44.90 -14.20 -37.15
N SER A 885 44.87 -13.01 -37.75
CA SER A 885 46.03 -12.36 -38.35
C SER A 885 47.07 -11.88 -37.33
N SER A 886 46.64 -11.44 -36.14
CA SER A 886 47.53 -11.06 -35.03
C SER A 886 48.37 -12.24 -34.49
N LEU A 887 47.88 -13.48 -34.65
CA LEU A 887 48.56 -14.71 -34.21
C LEU A 887 49.76 -15.12 -35.09
N GLU A 888 49.92 -14.53 -36.29
CA GLU A 888 51.00 -14.89 -37.23
C GLU A 888 52.40 -14.38 -36.80
N ILE A 889 52.45 -13.44 -35.84
CA ILE A 889 53.67 -12.70 -35.47
C ILE A 889 54.60 -13.51 -34.55
N TYR A 890 54.08 -14.48 -33.79
CA TYR A 890 54.87 -15.25 -32.80
C TYR A 890 55.61 -16.46 -33.34
N ASN A 891 55.60 -16.68 -34.66
CA ASN A 891 56.14 -17.90 -35.27
C ASN A 891 55.52 -19.19 -34.69
N LEU A 892 54.31 -19.07 -34.13
CA LEU A 892 53.49 -20.18 -33.65
C LEU A 892 52.86 -20.87 -34.86
N SER A 893 53.65 -21.70 -35.54
CA SER A 893 53.10 -22.66 -36.50
C SER A 893 52.58 -23.89 -35.74
N GLY A 894 51.26 -24.11 -35.73
CA GLY A 894 50.62 -25.27 -35.08
C GLY A 894 49.22 -24.96 -34.53
N ASP A 895 48.58 -25.96 -33.89
CA ASP A 895 47.17 -26.07 -33.44
C ASP A 895 46.44 -24.77 -33.00
N LEU A 896 47.11 -23.75 -32.47
CA LEU A 896 46.51 -22.51 -31.96
C LEU A 896 45.73 -21.69 -33.01
N LYS A 897 46.24 -21.55 -34.25
CA LYS A 897 45.48 -20.86 -35.33
C LYS A 897 44.23 -21.66 -35.72
N GLN A 898 44.29 -22.99 -35.60
CA GLN A 898 43.14 -23.87 -35.77
C GLN A 898 42.18 -23.80 -34.58
N MET A 899 42.67 -23.56 -33.36
CA MET A 899 41.86 -23.38 -32.15
C MET A 899 41.07 -22.06 -32.19
N PHE A 900 41.71 -20.94 -32.52
CA PHE A 900 41.01 -19.65 -32.63
C PHE A 900 40.18 -19.53 -33.91
N GLY A 901 40.58 -20.19 -35.00
CA GLY A 901 39.77 -20.27 -36.22
C GLY A 901 38.54 -21.17 -36.07
N ASN A 902 38.46 -21.93 -34.98
CA ASN A 902 37.38 -22.85 -34.67
C ASN A 902 37.03 -22.80 -33.17
N MET A 903 36.48 -21.66 -32.75
CA MET A 903 36.15 -21.38 -31.36
C MET A 903 34.84 -22.09 -30.95
N ASN A 904 34.74 -22.47 -29.68
CA ASN A 904 33.53 -23.03 -29.10
C ASN A 904 33.03 -22.14 -27.97
N MET A 905 31.73 -21.92 -27.92
CA MET A 905 31.02 -21.38 -26.77
C MET A 905 30.11 -22.46 -26.19
N TYR A 906 30.14 -22.58 -24.88
CA TYR A 906 29.42 -23.57 -24.09
C TYR A 906 28.33 -22.83 -23.32
N VAL A 907 27.09 -23.24 -23.51
CA VAL A 907 25.92 -22.61 -22.87
C VAL A 907 25.22 -23.62 -21.99
N ARG A 908 24.82 -23.20 -20.79
CA ARG A 908 23.92 -23.95 -19.91
C ARG A 908 22.83 -23.00 -19.46
N CYS A 909 21.63 -23.53 -19.32
CA CYS A 909 20.49 -22.82 -18.77
C CYS A 909 19.93 -23.55 -17.55
N GLN A 910 19.26 -22.78 -16.72
CA GLN A 910 18.58 -23.19 -15.50
C GLN A 910 17.14 -22.68 -15.58
N ASP A 911 16.17 -23.55 -15.34
CA ASP A 911 14.77 -23.14 -15.26
C ASP A 911 14.46 -22.38 -13.95
N TYR A 912 13.19 -22.02 -13.78
CA TYR A 912 12.71 -21.34 -12.57
C TYR A 912 12.85 -22.19 -11.28
N TYR A 913 12.67 -23.51 -11.37
CA TYR A 913 12.73 -24.42 -10.21
C TYR A 913 14.15 -24.88 -9.85
N GLY A 914 15.16 -24.47 -10.62
CA GLY A 914 16.56 -24.75 -10.37
C GLY A 914 17.11 -26.00 -11.06
N ASP A 915 16.36 -26.59 -11.99
CA ASP A 915 16.80 -27.67 -12.85
C ASP A 915 17.74 -27.15 -13.95
N LYS A 916 18.98 -27.65 -13.90
CA LYS A 916 20.10 -27.12 -14.69
C LYS A 916 20.51 -28.09 -15.77
N ASN A 917 20.91 -27.57 -16.92
CA ASN A 917 21.55 -28.40 -17.94
C ASN A 917 22.81 -29.08 -17.39
N THR A 918 22.78 -30.41 -17.32
CA THR A 918 23.95 -31.23 -16.95
C THR A 918 24.99 -31.30 -18.07
N ARG A 919 24.56 -31.09 -19.32
CA ARG A 919 25.39 -31.04 -20.52
C ARG A 919 25.32 -29.66 -21.15
N GLU A 920 26.46 -29.16 -21.61
CA GLU A 920 26.56 -27.89 -22.33
C GLU A 920 25.98 -28.00 -23.75
N TYR A 921 25.26 -26.97 -24.16
CA TYR A 921 24.93 -26.70 -25.55
C TYR A 921 26.11 -26.00 -26.23
N LEU A 922 26.56 -26.53 -27.37
CA LEU A 922 27.81 -26.15 -28.00
C LEU A 922 27.56 -25.31 -29.25
N ILE A 923 28.07 -24.08 -29.27
CA ILE A 923 28.06 -23.22 -30.44
C ILE A 923 29.48 -23.11 -30.98
N ASN A 924 29.68 -23.57 -32.20
CA ASN A 924 30.97 -23.58 -32.87
C ASN A 924 31.06 -22.43 -33.88
N PHE A 925 32.05 -21.55 -33.72
CA PHE A 925 32.32 -20.45 -34.64
C PHE A 925 33.43 -20.85 -35.60
N CYS A 926 33.17 -20.77 -36.91
CA CYS A 926 34.25 -20.82 -37.90
C CYS A 926 34.70 -19.40 -38.21
N ILE A 927 35.98 -19.09 -37.99
CA ILE A 927 36.55 -17.77 -38.22
C ILE A 927 37.62 -17.88 -39.32
N GLU A 928 37.62 -16.96 -40.29
CA GLU A 928 38.63 -16.87 -41.34
C GLU A 928 39.40 -15.54 -41.31
N SER A 929 40.70 -15.61 -41.62
CA SER A 929 41.50 -14.42 -41.90
C SER A 929 41.09 -13.84 -43.26
N GLY A 930 40.62 -12.60 -43.27
CA GLY A 930 40.28 -11.83 -44.47
C GLY A 930 41.23 -10.62 -44.66
N PRO A 931 41.20 -9.93 -45.82
CA PRO A 931 41.83 -8.62 -45.92
C PRO A 931 41.08 -7.67 -44.99
N ASP A 932 41.81 -7.13 -44.03
CA ASP A 932 41.29 -6.10 -43.13
C ASP A 932 41.17 -4.77 -43.91
N LEU A 933 39.93 -4.32 -44.07
CA LEU A 933 39.56 -3.12 -44.84
C LEU A 933 39.08 -1.99 -43.91
N THR A 934 39.14 -2.18 -42.61
CA THR A 934 38.55 -1.30 -41.62
C THR A 934 39.64 -0.77 -40.70
N PRO A 935 39.70 0.55 -40.45
CA PRO A 935 40.65 1.05 -39.47
C PRO A 935 40.19 0.74 -38.04
N ALA A 936 41.15 0.51 -37.15
CA ALA A 936 40.93 0.33 -35.72
C ALA A 936 39.99 1.37 -35.11
N TYR A 937 39.08 0.93 -34.24
CA TYR A 937 38.19 1.78 -33.46
C TYR A 937 38.31 1.47 -31.96
N ILE A 938 37.91 2.45 -31.16
CA ILE A 938 37.94 2.37 -29.70
C ILE A 938 36.71 1.57 -29.25
N THR A 939 36.92 0.45 -28.58
CA THR A 939 35.84 -0.37 -27.99
C THR A 939 35.38 0.21 -26.66
N THR A 940 36.33 0.64 -25.82
CA THR A 940 36.07 1.30 -24.54
C THR A 940 37.30 2.11 -24.08
N SER A 941 37.16 2.87 -23.01
CA SER A 941 38.25 3.66 -22.42
C SER A 941 38.18 3.73 -20.90
N THR A 942 39.34 3.91 -20.28
CA THR A 942 39.49 4.11 -18.84
C THR A 942 40.35 5.34 -18.59
N PRO A 943 39.81 6.42 -18.00
CA PRO A 943 38.42 6.65 -17.64
C PRO A 943 37.48 6.63 -18.86
N ARG A 944 36.20 6.31 -18.64
CA ARG A 944 35.19 6.30 -19.73
C ARG A 944 35.03 7.67 -20.37
N GLU A 945 34.52 7.69 -21.60
CA GLU A 945 34.17 8.94 -22.28
C GLU A 945 33.12 9.71 -21.47
N ASN A 946 33.26 11.03 -21.43
CA ASN A 946 32.41 11.94 -20.66
C ASN A 946 32.51 11.81 -19.14
N ASN A 947 33.53 11.12 -18.61
CA ASN A 947 33.72 11.03 -17.17
C ASN A 947 34.29 12.33 -16.55
N TYR A 948 33.99 12.57 -15.28
CA TYR A 948 34.58 13.62 -14.46
C TYR A 948 35.93 13.19 -13.89
N LEU A 949 36.85 14.14 -13.76
CA LEU A 949 38.15 13.95 -13.11
C LEU A 949 38.12 14.51 -11.70
N LYS A 950 38.82 13.85 -10.76
CA LYS A 950 39.02 14.34 -9.40
C LYS A 950 39.39 15.83 -9.38
N TYR A 951 38.82 16.59 -8.47
CA TYR A 951 39.09 18.00 -8.29
C TYR A 951 40.59 18.27 -8.16
N GLY A 952 41.05 19.34 -8.84
CA GLY A 952 42.46 19.70 -8.89
C GLY A 952 43.32 18.87 -9.85
N THR A 953 42.76 17.89 -10.57
CA THR A 953 43.50 17.07 -11.53
C THR A 953 43.89 17.87 -12.77
N THR A 954 45.19 18.01 -13.02
CA THR A 954 45.75 18.70 -14.20
C THR A 954 46.28 17.75 -15.29
N GLU A 955 46.43 16.47 -14.94
CA GLU A 955 46.88 15.38 -15.81
C GLU A 955 46.15 14.08 -15.46
N SER A 956 45.84 13.25 -16.46
CA SER A 956 45.14 11.98 -16.28
C SER A 956 45.75 10.89 -17.17
N HIS A 957 45.94 9.71 -16.60
CA HIS A 957 46.35 8.51 -17.36
C HIS A 957 45.11 7.89 -17.99
N VAL A 958 45.10 7.79 -19.30
CA VAL A 958 43.97 7.24 -20.06
C VAL A 958 44.44 6.04 -20.86
N THR A 959 43.68 4.95 -20.79
CA THR A 959 43.86 3.75 -21.61
C THR A 959 42.64 3.58 -22.51
N PHE A 960 42.87 3.59 -23.81
CA PHE A 960 41.87 3.25 -24.82
C PHE A 960 42.04 1.80 -25.20
N TYR A 961 40.96 1.04 -25.24
CA TYR A 961 40.96 -0.32 -25.74
C TYR A 961 40.51 -0.32 -27.19
N LEU A 962 41.25 -1.01 -28.04
CA LEU A 962 41.02 -1.03 -29.48
C LEU A 962 40.51 -2.41 -29.89
N ASN A 963 39.64 -2.44 -30.90
CA ASN A 963 39.16 -3.71 -31.47
C ASN A 963 40.30 -4.55 -32.07
N GLU A 964 41.41 -3.93 -32.46
CA GLU A 964 42.56 -4.56 -33.12
C GLU A 964 43.88 -3.83 -32.78
N PRO A 965 45.06 -4.47 -32.96
CA PRO A 965 46.32 -3.80 -32.70
C PRO A 965 46.56 -2.65 -33.68
N ALA A 966 46.79 -1.45 -33.15
CA ALA A 966 47.05 -0.25 -33.94
C ALA A 966 48.08 0.67 -33.29
N GLU A 967 48.64 1.60 -34.06
CA GLU A 967 49.36 2.75 -33.54
C GLU A 967 48.40 3.95 -33.50
N CYS A 968 48.15 4.52 -32.33
CA CYS A 968 47.25 5.66 -32.16
C CYS A 968 47.99 6.96 -31.83
N LYS A 969 47.39 8.07 -32.27
CA LYS A 969 47.82 9.43 -31.96
C LYS A 969 46.62 10.29 -31.61
N TYR A 970 46.86 11.33 -30.83
CA TYR A 970 45.87 12.35 -30.55
C TYR A 970 46.36 13.79 -30.76
N ASP A 971 45.42 14.71 -30.84
CA ASP A 971 45.64 16.15 -30.86
C ASP A 971 44.49 16.88 -30.15
N LEU A 972 44.71 18.15 -29.81
CA LEU A 972 43.71 19.02 -29.14
C LEU A 972 42.80 19.74 -30.15
N ILE A 973 43.14 19.66 -31.43
CA ILE A 973 42.40 20.28 -32.54
C ILE A 973 42.01 19.16 -33.50
N GLY A 974 40.72 19.03 -33.76
CA GLY A 974 40.17 18.03 -34.69
C GLY A 974 40.49 18.29 -36.16
N ASN A 975 40.09 17.34 -37.00
CA ASN A 975 40.25 17.29 -38.45
C ASN A 975 41.69 17.30 -38.96
N LYS A 976 42.67 16.87 -38.15
CA LYS A 976 44.05 16.68 -38.60
C LYS A 976 44.24 15.32 -39.27
N SER A 977 45.17 15.24 -40.21
CA SER A 977 45.60 13.94 -40.73
C SER A 977 46.45 13.19 -39.70
N TYR A 978 46.45 11.85 -39.71
CA TYR A 978 47.23 11.02 -38.78
C TYR A 978 48.74 11.37 -38.74
N SER A 979 49.29 11.82 -39.87
CA SER A 979 50.68 12.30 -39.95
C SER A 979 50.94 13.63 -39.24
N GLU A 980 49.93 14.49 -39.12
CA GLU A 980 50.04 15.84 -38.53
C GLU A 980 49.72 15.87 -37.04
N MET A 981 49.09 14.82 -36.51
CA MET A 981 48.83 14.65 -35.08
C MET A 981 50.16 14.49 -34.32
N ARG A 982 50.30 15.26 -33.24
CA ARG A 982 51.59 15.43 -32.56
C ARG A 982 51.86 14.43 -31.46
N ASN A 983 50.82 13.94 -30.78
CA ASN A 983 50.98 13.15 -29.57
C ASN A 983 50.76 11.67 -29.88
N ALA A 984 51.82 10.87 -29.80
CA ALA A 984 51.72 9.42 -29.95
C ALA A 984 51.32 8.75 -28.61
N MET A 985 50.55 7.68 -28.70
CA MET A 985 50.17 6.85 -27.57
C MET A 985 51.05 5.58 -27.49
N ASP A 986 51.13 4.97 -26.32
CA ASP A 986 51.80 3.67 -26.10
C ASP A 986 50.77 2.55 -26.28
N CYS A 987 50.65 2.04 -27.50
CA CYS A 987 49.74 0.93 -27.81
C CYS A 987 50.46 -0.41 -27.71
N LYS A 988 49.89 -1.34 -26.93
CA LYS A 988 50.36 -2.72 -26.88
C LYS A 988 49.84 -3.50 -28.07
N THR A 989 50.71 -4.31 -28.62
CA THR A 989 50.45 -5.07 -29.85
C THR A 989 50.77 -6.56 -29.69
N ASP A 990 51.23 -6.95 -28.50
CA ASP A 990 51.58 -8.33 -28.17
C ASP A 990 50.39 -9.10 -27.56
N LEU A 991 50.15 -10.36 -27.97
CA LEU A 991 48.99 -11.15 -27.52
C LEU A 991 48.89 -11.28 -26.00
N GLU A 992 50.03 -11.34 -25.31
CA GLU A 992 50.11 -11.40 -23.84
C GLU A 992 49.59 -10.11 -23.18
N ASP A 993 49.56 -9.00 -23.91
CA ASP A 993 49.07 -7.69 -23.46
C ASP A 993 47.61 -7.43 -23.89
N SER A 994 46.96 -8.37 -24.60
CA SER A 994 45.55 -8.24 -24.96
C SER A 994 44.66 -8.41 -23.72
N ALA A 995 43.69 -7.52 -23.56
CA ALA A 995 42.70 -7.56 -22.49
C ALA A 995 41.34 -7.99 -23.04
N THR A 996 40.41 -8.38 -22.16
CA THR A 996 39.03 -8.76 -22.52
C THR A 996 38.33 -7.67 -23.31
N GLU A 997 38.65 -6.41 -23.02
CA GLU A 997 38.07 -5.20 -23.59
C GLU A 997 38.72 -4.78 -24.92
N GLY A 998 39.84 -5.39 -25.29
CA GLY A 998 40.59 -5.10 -26.52
C GLY A 998 42.08 -4.85 -26.29
N TRP A 999 42.71 -4.23 -27.27
CA TRP A 999 44.15 -3.91 -27.26
C TRP A 999 44.41 -2.58 -26.54
N PRO A 1000 45.12 -2.58 -25.40
CA PRO A 1000 45.29 -1.38 -24.61
C PRO A 1000 46.26 -0.41 -25.27
N CYS A 1001 45.83 0.84 -25.39
CA CYS A 1001 46.63 1.95 -25.86
C CYS A 1001 46.54 3.14 -24.92
N SER A 1002 47.66 3.41 -24.23
CA SER A 1002 47.69 4.32 -23.09
C SER A 1002 48.43 5.62 -23.39
N THR A 1003 48.02 6.70 -22.72
CA THR A 1003 48.72 7.98 -22.74
C THR A 1003 48.43 8.79 -21.47
N ASN A 1004 49.24 9.83 -21.24
CA ASN A 1004 48.96 10.83 -20.20
C ASN A 1004 48.47 12.10 -20.87
N LEU A 1005 47.20 12.44 -20.63
CA LEU A 1005 46.61 13.69 -21.08
C LEU A 1005 46.99 14.78 -20.08
N THR A 1006 47.53 15.90 -20.56
CA THR A 1006 47.99 17.02 -19.73
C THR A 1006 47.28 18.33 -20.11
N GLY A 1007 47.22 19.28 -19.19
CA GLY A 1007 46.59 20.58 -19.44
C GLY A 1007 45.06 20.56 -19.33
N LEU A 1008 44.54 19.66 -18.49
CA LEU A 1008 43.11 19.44 -18.21
C LEU A 1008 42.53 20.61 -17.40
N THR A 1009 42.42 21.77 -18.04
CA THR A 1009 42.15 23.06 -17.39
C THR A 1009 40.79 23.66 -17.75
N LYS A 1010 40.15 23.13 -18.79
CA LYS A 1010 38.83 23.58 -19.24
C LYS A 1010 37.74 22.81 -18.51
N GLU A 1011 36.54 23.39 -18.47
CA GLU A 1011 35.31 22.70 -18.04
C GLU A 1011 35.13 21.39 -18.82
N GLU A 1012 35.31 21.46 -20.14
CA GLU A 1012 35.33 20.32 -21.04
C GLU A 1012 36.69 20.22 -21.75
N ASN A 1013 37.41 19.11 -21.54
CA ASN A 1013 38.71 18.84 -22.16
C ASN A 1013 38.54 17.81 -23.28
N LYS A 1014 38.42 18.30 -24.52
CA LYS A 1014 38.25 17.48 -25.73
C LYS A 1014 39.58 17.09 -26.37
N PHE A 1015 39.68 15.82 -26.74
CA PHE A 1015 40.79 15.20 -27.46
C PHE A 1015 40.28 14.52 -28.72
N TYR A 1016 41.07 14.56 -29.79
CA TYR A 1016 40.74 13.94 -31.07
C TYR A 1016 41.77 12.87 -31.36
N ILE A 1017 41.34 11.63 -31.57
CA ILE A 1017 42.18 10.45 -31.65
C ILE A 1017 42.03 9.80 -33.03
N LYS A 1018 43.15 9.35 -33.60
CA LYS A 1018 43.17 8.50 -34.79
C LYS A 1018 44.16 7.38 -34.60
N CYS A 1019 43.80 6.22 -35.10
CA CYS A 1019 44.60 5.01 -35.08
C CYS A 1019 44.96 4.58 -36.51
N LYS A 1020 46.09 3.90 -36.62
CA LYS A 1020 46.57 3.26 -37.84
C LYS A 1020 46.88 1.80 -37.50
N ASP A 1021 46.07 0.90 -38.04
CA ASP A 1021 46.11 -0.53 -37.74
C ASP A 1021 47.43 -1.21 -38.17
N GLN A 1022 47.51 -2.52 -37.94
CA GLN A 1022 48.55 -3.41 -38.47
C GLN A 1022 49.99 -2.91 -38.26
N PRO A 1023 50.40 -2.63 -37.01
CA PRO A 1023 51.72 -2.09 -36.67
C PRO A 1023 52.89 -2.94 -37.17
N TRP A 1024 52.70 -4.25 -37.36
CA TRP A 1024 53.72 -5.17 -37.89
C TRP A 1024 54.03 -4.97 -39.38
N PHE A 1025 53.15 -4.35 -40.16
CA PHE A 1025 53.46 -3.98 -41.54
C PHE A 1025 54.32 -2.72 -41.65
N LYS A 1026 54.63 -2.08 -40.52
CA LYS A 1026 55.50 -0.91 -40.46
C LYS A 1026 56.88 -1.21 -41.05
N ASN A 1027 57.29 -0.42 -42.05
CA ASN A 1027 58.55 -0.59 -42.80
C ASN A 1027 58.66 -1.91 -43.59
N THR A 1028 57.55 -2.58 -43.89
CA THR A 1028 57.50 -3.78 -44.74
C THR A 1028 57.00 -3.45 -46.14
N ILE A 1029 56.95 -4.45 -47.04
CA ILE A 1029 56.36 -4.29 -48.38
C ILE A 1029 54.84 -4.03 -48.33
N ASN A 1030 54.19 -4.34 -47.20
CA ASN A 1030 52.75 -4.21 -46.99
C ASN A 1030 52.35 -2.93 -46.23
N GLU A 1031 53.23 -1.93 -46.08
CA GLU A 1031 52.92 -0.66 -45.39
C GLU A 1031 51.66 0.04 -45.95
N THR A 1032 51.37 -0.15 -47.25
CA THR A 1032 50.21 0.44 -47.92
C THR A 1032 48.89 -0.27 -47.61
N GLU A 1033 48.92 -1.44 -46.97
CA GLU A 1033 47.72 -2.20 -46.61
C GLU A 1033 47.11 -1.76 -45.27
N ARG A 1034 47.84 -0.92 -44.51
CA ARG A 1034 47.39 -0.39 -43.22
C ARG A 1034 46.27 0.64 -43.38
N ASN A 1035 45.13 0.47 -42.70
CA ASN A 1035 44.03 1.41 -42.69
C ASN A 1035 44.23 2.50 -41.61
N ILE A 1036 43.73 3.70 -41.90
CA ILE A 1036 43.81 4.87 -41.01
C ILE A 1036 42.40 5.41 -40.81
N ASN A 1037 42.05 5.81 -39.59
CA ASN A 1037 40.77 6.48 -39.35
C ASN A 1037 40.67 7.79 -40.17
N VAL A 1038 39.59 7.89 -40.96
CA VAL A 1038 39.31 9.12 -41.73
C VAL A 1038 38.74 10.19 -40.81
N GLN A 1039 37.79 9.81 -39.96
CA GLN A 1039 37.19 10.66 -38.92
C GLN A 1039 37.99 10.60 -37.62
N ASP A 1040 37.86 11.62 -36.78
CA ASP A 1040 38.42 11.61 -35.43
C ASP A 1040 37.49 10.85 -34.49
N PHE A 1041 38.06 10.07 -33.57
CA PHE A 1041 37.35 9.74 -32.34
C PHE A 1041 37.47 10.93 -31.39
N SER A 1042 36.35 11.57 -31.06
CA SER A 1042 36.31 12.56 -29.99
C SER A 1042 36.31 11.85 -28.66
N TYR A 1043 37.05 12.38 -27.69
CA TYR A 1043 37.04 11.91 -26.31
C TYR A 1043 37.06 13.12 -25.39
N SER A 1044 36.12 13.17 -24.45
CA SER A 1044 35.93 14.31 -23.55
C SER A 1044 36.08 13.87 -22.10
N LEU A 1045 36.80 14.69 -21.33
CA LEU A 1045 36.87 14.60 -19.88
C LEU A 1045 36.43 15.92 -19.26
N TYR A 1046 35.60 15.83 -18.23
CA TYR A 1046 35.09 17.00 -17.52
C TYR A 1046 35.91 17.28 -16.27
N LYS A 1047 36.12 18.56 -16.01
CA LYS A 1047 36.78 19.00 -14.79
C LYS A 1047 35.72 19.11 -13.69
N THR A 1048 36.03 18.53 -12.53
CA THR A 1048 35.24 18.80 -11.33
C THR A 1048 35.52 20.22 -10.83
N ASN A 1049 34.46 21.00 -10.57
CA ASN A 1049 34.57 22.43 -10.23
C ASN A 1049 34.77 22.72 -8.75
N SER A 1050 34.46 21.77 -7.87
CA SER A 1050 34.61 21.91 -6.42
C SER A 1050 35.01 20.59 -5.75
N GLU A 1051 35.60 20.65 -4.56
CA GLU A 1051 35.83 19.44 -3.75
C GLU A 1051 34.49 18.87 -3.28
N LEU A 1052 34.39 17.53 -3.18
CA LEU A 1052 33.26 16.87 -2.50
C LEU A 1052 33.28 17.24 -1.02
N LYS A 1053 32.12 17.56 -0.46
CA LYS A 1053 31.94 17.92 0.94
C LYS A 1053 30.77 17.13 1.53
N ILE A 1054 30.88 16.82 2.81
CA ILE A 1054 29.73 16.43 3.63
C ILE A 1054 29.20 17.73 4.24
N GLU A 1055 27.98 18.12 3.88
CA GLU A 1055 27.34 19.36 4.35
C GLU A 1055 26.71 19.16 5.73
N SER A 1056 26.12 17.99 5.97
CA SER A 1056 25.49 17.64 7.24
C SER A 1056 25.62 16.15 7.53
N ILE A 1057 25.65 15.85 8.83
CA ILE A 1057 25.39 14.53 9.39
C ILE A 1057 24.35 14.74 10.51
N SER A 1058 23.22 14.04 10.43
CA SER A 1058 22.11 14.09 11.39
C SER A 1058 21.75 12.68 11.84
N PRO A 1059 21.33 12.45 13.10
CA PRO A 1059 21.25 13.40 14.23
C PRO A 1059 22.61 13.62 14.92
N LYS A 1060 22.73 14.72 15.68
CA LYS A 1060 23.92 15.11 16.47
C LYS A 1060 23.54 15.61 17.86
N GLY A 1061 24.35 15.30 18.89
CA GLY A 1061 24.15 15.79 20.26
C GLY A 1061 23.44 14.82 21.21
N ASP A 1062 22.82 15.36 22.26
CA ASP A 1062 22.11 14.59 23.29
C ASP A 1062 20.72 14.16 22.77
N ILE A 1063 20.41 12.87 22.90
CA ILE A 1063 19.18 12.21 22.47
C ILE A 1063 18.54 11.58 23.71
N GLU A 1064 17.43 12.14 24.17
CA GLU A 1064 16.68 11.63 25.32
C GLU A 1064 15.64 10.59 24.87
N THR A 1065 15.59 9.43 25.54
CA THR A 1065 14.71 8.30 25.21
C THR A 1065 14.09 7.71 26.49
N GLY A 1066 12.92 7.05 26.36
CA GLY A 1066 12.29 6.29 27.45
C GLY A 1066 12.50 4.77 27.37
N LEU A 1067 13.12 4.26 26.28
CA LEU A 1067 13.27 2.81 26.01
C LEU A 1067 14.67 2.49 25.46
N GLN A 1068 15.19 1.30 25.83
CA GLN A 1068 16.46 0.75 25.33
C GLN A 1068 16.31 -0.74 24.97
N PRO A 1069 16.92 -1.22 23.87
CA PRO A 1069 17.77 -0.48 22.94
C PRO A 1069 16.97 0.38 21.94
N MET A 1070 17.60 1.40 21.37
CA MET A 1070 16.98 2.31 20.41
C MET A 1070 17.58 2.18 19.00
N SER A 1071 16.80 2.56 18.00
CA SER A 1071 17.24 2.68 16.62
C SER A 1071 17.41 4.15 16.25
N ILE A 1072 18.53 4.49 15.64
CA ILE A 1072 18.81 5.84 15.13
C ILE A 1072 19.11 5.73 13.64
N GLU A 1073 18.38 6.47 12.82
CA GLU A 1073 18.72 6.68 11.42
C GLU A 1073 19.66 7.87 11.27
N PHE A 1074 20.73 7.67 10.52
CA PHE A 1074 21.67 8.70 10.16
C PHE A 1074 21.49 9.14 8.72
N GLU A 1075 21.28 10.43 8.54
CA GLU A 1075 21.31 11.11 7.24
C GLU A 1075 22.66 11.80 7.05
N VAL A 1076 23.23 11.64 5.87
CA VAL A 1076 24.42 12.38 5.41
C VAL A 1076 24.06 13.08 4.11
N ILE A 1077 24.36 14.37 4.00
CA ILE A 1077 24.20 15.12 2.74
C ILE A 1077 25.57 15.47 2.19
N THR A 1078 25.79 15.21 0.91
CA THR A 1078 27.01 15.57 0.19
C THR A 1078 26.77 16.63 -0.88
N SER A 1079 27.72 17.54 -1.04
CA SER A 1079 27.68 18.59 -2.08
C SER A 1079 29.03 18.74 -2.76
N GLY A 1080 29.02 19.41 -3.92
CA GLY A 1080 30.24 19.60 -4.71
C GLY A 1080 30.71 18.30 -5.35
N GLY A 1081 31.99 18.16 -5.66
CA GLY A 1081 32.48 16.96 -6.36
C GLY A 1081 31.89 16.83 -7.78
N ALA A 1082 31.98 15.62 -8.34
CA ALA A 1082 31.37 15.26 -9.62
C ALA A 1082 29.83 15.17 -9.46
N TYR A 1083 29.11 15.51 -10.53
CA TYR A 1083 27.64 15.48 -10.58
C TYR A 1083 26.94 16.22 -9.42
N SER A 1084 27.57 17.27 -8.88
CA SER A 1084 26.98 18.17 -7.87
C SER A 1084 26.63 17.53 -6.51
N GLY A 1085 27.27 16.43 -6.13
CA GLY A 1085 27.17 15.87 -4.78
C GLY A 1085 26.99 14.36 -4.77
N ASP A 1086 26.69 13.76 -5.93
CA ASP A 1086 26.47 12.32 -6.05
C ASP A 1086 27.70 11.52 -5.63
N SER A 1087 27.55 10.72 -4.59
CA SER A 1087 28.65 9.96 -4.03
C SER A 1087 28.23 8.64 -3.40
N GLN A 1088 29.20 7.82 -3.03
CA GLN A 1088 29.02 6.64 -2.21
C GLN A 1088 29.55 6.90 -0.80
N CYS A 1089 28.69 6.84 0.21
CA CYS A 1089 29.03 7.05 1.61
C CYS A 1089 29.17 5.74 2.40
N PHE A 1090 30.06 5.79 3.39
CA PHE A 1090 30.41 4.70 4.28
C PHE A 1090 30.47 5.22 5.72
N TYR A 1091 30.11 4.40 6.70
CA TYR A 1091 30.20 4.74 8.13
C TYR A 1091 30.93 3.65 8.94
N ASP A 1092 31.45 4.06 10.10
CA ASP A 1092 31.94 3.15 11.15
C ASP A 1092 32.04 3.87 12.50
N PHE A 1093 31.95 3.13 13.60
CA PHE A 1093 32.09 3.68 14.96
C PHE A 1093 33.54 3.64 15.50
N GLU A 1094 34.46 2.94 14.82
CA GLU A 1094 35.86 2.78 15.24
C GLU A 1094 36.85 3.54 14.35
N ASP A 1095 36.90 3.32 13.03
CA ASP A 1095 37.90 3.91 12.13
C ASP A 1095 37.46 4.14 10.67
N TYR A 1096 38.35 4.70 9.84
CA TYR A 1096 38.09 5.00 8.42
C TYR A 1096 38.57 3.91 7.44
N ASN A 1097 39.08 2.79 7.95
CA ASN A 1097 39.75 1.77 7.15
C ASN A 1097 38.78 0.65 6.74
N ASN A 1098 37.92 0.21 7.66
CA ASN A 1098 36.95 -0.86 7.45
C ASN A 1098 35.54 -0.35 7.69
N MET A 1099 35.02 0.44 6.76
CA MET A 1099 33.72 1.08 6.89
C MET A 1099 32.61 0.28 6.21
N ASN A 1100 31.41 0.32 6.77
CA ASN A 1100 30.21 -0.26 6.16
C ASN A 1100 29.62 0.73 5.16
N SER A 1101 29.11 0.23 4.03
CA SER A 1101 28.37 1.08 3.09
C SER A 1101 27.04 1.50 3.72
N PHE A 1102 26.61 2.73 3.44
CA PHE A 1102 25.24 3.15 3.71
C PHE A 1102 24.25 2.27 2.93
N MET A 1103 23.03 2.12 3.46
CA MET A 1103 21.94 1.37 2.82
C MET A 1103 21.42 2.09 1.58
N GLN A 1104 21.21 3.41 1.67
CA GLN A 1104 20.92 4.27 0.53
C GLN A 1104 22.12 5.17 0.24
N THR A 1105 22.67 5.07 -0.97
CA THR A 1105 23.84 5.83 -1.43
C THR A 1105 23.85 5.88 -2.97
N PHE A 1106 24.89 6.45 -3.60
CA PHE A 1106 24.94 6.81 -5.04
C PHE A 1106 24.10 8.02 -5.43
N SER A 1107 23.87 8.91 -4.47
CA SER A 1107 23.15 10.18 -4.62
C SER A 1107 23.88 11.26 -3.81
N ASN A 1108 23.31 12.46 -3.71
CA ASN A 1108 23.77 13.51 -2.82
C ASN A 1108 23.19 13.43 -1.40
N VAL A 1109 22.30 12.45 -1.12
CA VAL A 1109 21.64 12.24 0.19
C VAL A 1109 21.68 10.75 0.56
N HIS A 1110 22.27 10.42 1.71
CA HIS A 1110 22.57 9.04 2.11
C HIS A 1110 21.91 8.69 3.43
N PHE A 1111 21.28 7.52 3.50
CA PHE A 1111 20.57 7.04 4.70
C PHE A 1111 21.14 5.73 5.24
N GLN A 1112 21.28 5.67 6.56
CA GLN A 1112 21.69 4.48 7.29
C GLN A 1112 21.00 4.36 8.64
N THR A 1113 20.20 3.31 8.82
CA THR A 1113 19.61 2.96 10.12
C THR A 1113 20.57 2.10 10.95
N ILE A 1114 20.84 2.52 12.19
CA ILE A 1114 21.58 1.73 13.19
C ILE A 1114 20.61 1.26 14.26
N ASN A 1115 20.27 -0.02 14.19
CA ASN A 1115 19.47 -0.69 15.20
C ASN A 1115 20.37 -1.10 16.38
N GLN A 1116 19.80 -1.07 17.59
CA GLN A 1116 20.44 -1.58 18.82
C GLN A 1116 21.46 -0.65 19.53
N LEU A 1117 21.30 0.67 19.44
CA LEU A 1117 22.08 1.61 20.24
C LEU A 1117 21.58 1.61 21.70
N MET A 1118 22.52 1.59 22.64
CA MET A 1118 22.26 1.61 24.09
C MET A 1118 22.51 3.02 24.62
N SER A 1119 22.10 3.34 25.86
CA SER A 1119 22.52 4.63 26.44
C SER A 1119 24.04 4.73 26.53
N GLY A 1120 24.54 5.88 26.13
CA GLY A 1120 25.95 6.21 26.14
C GLY A 1120 26.37 7.09 24.96
N PRO A 1121 27.64 7.52 24.97
CA PRO A 1121 28.21 8.34 23.90
C PRO A 1121 28.70 7.47 22.73
N TYR A 1122 28.37 7.89 21.51
CA TYR A 1122 28.88 7.30 20.26
C TYR A 1122 29.53 8.36 19.38
N ILE A 1123 30.53 7.95 18.62
CA ILE A 1123 31.16 8.76 17.58
C ILE A 1123 31.07 7.98 16.28
N MET A 1124 30.20 8.42 15.37
CA MET A 1124 30.08 7.81 14.05
C MET A 1124 30.94 8.58 13.06
N LYS A 1125 31.84 7.89 12.38
CA LYS A 1125 32.70 8.45 11.32
C LYS A 1125 32.08 8.14 9.97
N VAL A 1126 32.10 9.10 9.07
CA VAL A 1126 31.49 9.03 7.75
C VAL A 1126 32.51 9.41 6.68
N LYS A 1127 32.57 8.62 5.61
CA LYS A 1127 33.44 8.85 4.45
C LYS A 1127 32.61 8.72 3.18
N CYS A 1128 32.70 9.70 2.30
CA CYS A 1128 31.98 9.71 1.02
C CYS A 1128 32.95 9.84 -0.15
N ILE A 1129 32.69 9.12 -1.24
CA ILE A 1129 33.54 9.07 -2.44
C ILE A 1129 32.66 9.19 -3.69
N ASP A 1130 32.91 10.18 -4.55
CA ASP A 1130 32.16 10.32 -5.81
C ASP A 1130 32.75 9.49 -6.98
N GLU A 1131 32.07 9.45 -8.12
CA GLU A 1131 32.51 8.71 -9.31
C GLU A 1131 33.88 9.17 -9.85
N ALA A 1132 34.23 10.43 -9.62
CA ALA A 1132 35.53 11.00 -9.99
C ALA A 1132 36.64 10.71 -8.96
N GLY A 1133 36.31 10.09 -7.83
CA GLY A 1133 37.22 9.77 -6.74
C GLY A 1133 37.56 10.96 -5.83
N ASN A 1134 36.75 12.01 -5.81
CA ASN A 1134 36.79 13.02 -4.75
C ASN A 1134 36.30 12.38 -3.46
N GLU A 1135 36.91 12.78 -2.35
CA GLU A 1135 36.66 12.13 -1.06
C GLU A 1135 36.39 13.20 -0.01
N ALA A 1136 35.30 13.01 0.74
CA ALA A 1136 34.94 13.78 1.92
C ALA A 1136 34.93 12.87 3.14
N ARG A 1137 35.35 13.39 4.30
CA ARG A 1137 35.29 12.70 5.59
C ARG A 1137 34.80 13.63 6.66
N ASP A 1138 33.90 13.15 7.50
CA ASP A 1138 33.44 13.87 8.67
C ASP A 1138 32.96 12.89 9.75
N PHE A 1139 32.66 13.38 10.95
CA PHE A 1139 32.14 12.55 12.04
C PHE A 1139 31.06 13.27 12.82
N VAL A 1140 30.20 12.50 13.48
CA VAL A 1140 29.17 13.01 14.38
C VAL A 1140 29.30 12.37 15.75
N GLU A 1141 29.07 13.17 16.79
CA GLU A 1141 28.99 12.72 18.18
C GLU A 1141 27.53 12.74 18.63
N ILE A 1142 27.08 11.63 19.20
CA ILE A 1142 25.75 11.50 19.81
C ILE A 1142 25.89 10.98 21.24
N ASN A 1143 24.99 11.39 22.13
CA ASN A 1143 24.90 10.90 23.50
C ASN A 1143 23.45 10.54 23.80
N ILE A 1144 23.21 9.36 24.38
CA ILE A 1144 21.85 8.84 24.58
C ILE A 1144 21.51 8.79 26.08
N ASP A 1145 20.48 9.52 26.52
CA ASP A 1145 20.03 9.70 27.92
C ASP A 1145 18.63 9.09 28.18
N LEU A 1146 18.30 8.69 29.42
CA LEU A 1146 17.05 7.97 29.80
C LEU A 1146 16.23 8.74 30.88
N ASP A 1147 14.92 8.95 30.70
CA ASP A 1147 14.00 9.59 31.69
C ASP A 1147 13.07 8.58 32.43
N GLU A 1148 12.89 8.76 33.75
CA GLU A 1148 12.14 7.88 34.67
C GLU A 1148 11.20 8.61 35.68
N THR A 1149 10.98 9.93 35.58
CA THR A 1149 10.23 10.70 36.63
C THR A 1149 8.84 11.20 36.23
N PRO A 1150 7.80 11.17 37.10
CA PRO A 1150 6.43 11.63 36.78
C PRO A 1150 6.19 13.14 37.01
N PRO A 1151 5.15 13.72 36.37
CA PRO A 1151 4.93 15.17 36.31
C PRO A 1151 4.33 15.78 37.58
N GLU A 1152 4.84 16.94 37.98
CA GLU A 1152 4.40 17.71 39.16
C GLU A 1152 3.54 18.93 38.80
N ILE A 1153 2.42 19.14 39.52
CA ILE A 1153 1.57 20.32 39.34
C ILE A 1153 2.16 21.53 40.07
N ILE A 1154 2.68 22.48 39.31
CA ILE A 1154 3.30 23.73 39.81
C ILE A 1154 2.28 24.85 40.07
N ARG A 1155 1.09 24.83 39.44
CA ARG A 1155 0.08 25.89 39.63
C ARG A 1155 -1.36 25.39 39.46
N ALA A 1156 -2.31 25.96 40.22
CA ALA A 1156 -3.75 25.75 40.07
C ALA A 1156 -4.54 27.04 40.35
N TYR A 1157 -5.44 27.46 39.47
CA TYR A 1157 -6.19 28.72 39.59
C TYR A 1157 -7.52 28.71 38.82
N ARG A 1158 -8.42 29.65 39.12
CA ARG A 1158 -9.71 29.82 38.43
C ARG A 1158 -9.64 30.95 37.41
N GLU A 1159 -10.12 30.70 36.19
CA GLU A 1159 -10.26 31.73 35.16
C GLU A 1159 -11.53 31.49 34.34
N TRP A 1160 -12.35 32.54 34.10
CA TRP A 1160 -13.56 32.48 33.26
C TRP A 1160 -14.58 31.36 33.56
N GLY A 1161 -14.57 30.78 34.76
CA GLY A 1161 -15.45 29.66 35.11
C GLY A 1161 -14.83 28.28 34.94
N GLU A 1162 -13.53 28.20 34.70
CA GLU A 1162 -12.75 26.97 34.58
C GLU A 1162 -11.67 26.89 35.67
N LEU A 1163 -11.36 25.67 36.10
CA LEU A 1163 -10.17 25.32 36.86
C LEU A 1163 -9.02 25.08 35.88
N ILE A 1164 -7.95 25.85 36.01
CA ILE A 1164 -6.72 25.72 35.23
C ILE A 1164 -5.59 25.25 36.13
N ILE A 1165 -4.90 24.17 35.75
CA ILE A 1165 -3.68 23.69 36.40
C ILE A 1165 -2.49 23.74 35.44
N THR A 1166 -1.27 23.78 35.96
CA THR A 1166 -0.02 23.81 35.19
C THR A 1166 0.98 22.83 35.78
N THR A 1167 1.63 22.03 34.95
CA THR A 1167 2.68 21.06 35.32
C THR A 1167 4.09 21.59 34.99
N ASP A 1168 5.13 21.01 35.59
CA ASP A 1168 6.54 21.31 35.33
C ASP A 1168 7.04 20.76 33.99
N GLU A 1169 6.43 19.69 33.50
CA GLU A 1169 6.65 19.09 32.18
C GLU A 1169 5.32 18.81 31.46
N ARG A 1170 5.36 18.38 30.18
CA ARG A 1170 4.13 18.11 29.41
C ARG A 1170 3.47 16.84 29.94
N ALA A 1171 2.19 16.94 30.29
CA ALA A 1171 1.44 15.83 30.86
C ALA A 1171 0.01 15.74 30.31
N GLU A 1172 -0.64 14.61 30.53
CA GLU A 1172 -2.09 14.48 30.47
C GLU A 1172 -2.63 14.38 31.88
N CYS A 1173 -3.50 15.33 32.25
CA CYS A 1173 -4.09 15.38 33.57
C CYS A 1173 -5.56 15.00 33.51
N TYR A 1174 -5.93 14.05 34.34
CA TYR A 1174 -7.26 13.51 34.47
C TYR A 1174 -7.80 13.81 35.85
N TYR A 1175 -9.13 13.89 36.00
CA TYR A 1175 -9.75 14.06 37.30
C TYR A 1175 -10.93 13.13 37.56
N SER A 1176 -11.15 12.85 38.85
CA SER A 1176 -12.29 12.09 39.34
C SER A 1176 -12.93 12.76 40.57
N PRO A 1177 -14.27 12.76 40.69
CA PRO A 1177 -14.95 13.28 41.87
C PRO A 1177 -14.87 12.34 43.09
N SER A 1178 -14.41 11.10 42.90
CA SER A 1178 -14.61 10.02 43.89
C SER A 1178 -13.38 9.65 44.72
N SER A 1179 -12.19 9.51 44.11
CA SER A 1179 -10.96 9.13 44.82
C SER A 1179 -9.70 9.47 44.01
N CYS A 1180 -8.50 9.31 44.61
CA CYS A 1180 -7.21 9.40 43.89
C CYS A 1180 -6.77 8.13 43.16
N TYR A 1181 -7.43 7.01 43.42
CA TYR A 1181 -7.08 5.71 42.86
C TYR A 1181 -8.10 5.34 41.80
N PHE A 1182 -8.27 6.25 40.85
CA PHE A 1182 -9.14 6.03 39.71
C PHE A 1182 -8.33 5.58 38.50
N ASP A 1183 -8.98 4.77 37.69
CA ASP A 1183 -8.52 4.35 36.38
C ASP A 1183 -8.75 5.49 35.39
N VAL A 1184 -7.69 5.83 34.66
CA VAL A 1184 -7.62 6.97 33.74
C VAL A 1184 -8.57 6.75 32.56
N ALA A 1185 -8.71 5.51 32.08
CA ALA A 1185 -9.59 5.14 30.97
C ALA A 1185 -11.09 5.44 31.22
N ASN A 1186 -11.49 5.53 32.50
CA ASN A 1186 -12.88 5.78 32.91
C ASN A 1186 -13.08 7.14 33.59
N SER A 1187 -12.11 8.05 33.44
CA SER A 1187 -12.08 9.34 34.12
C SER A 1187 -12.33 10.50 33.17
N THR A 1188 -12.49 11.71 33.72
CA THR A 1188 -12.70 12.89 32.90
C THR A 1188 -11.36 13.56 32.64
N SER A 1189 -10.98 13.67 31.38
CA SER A 1189 -9.75 14.38 31.02
C SER A 1189 -9.89 15.89 31.25
N MET A 1190 -8.82 16.52 31.72
CA MET A 1190 -8.65 17.98 31.77
C MET A 1190 -7.95 18.52 30.51
N THR A 1191 -7.55 17.65 29.57
CA THR A 1191 -6.91 18.01 28.32
C THR A 1191 -7.40 17.14 27.16
N ILE A 1192 -7.13 17.59 25.94
CA ILE A 1192 -7.39 16.81 24.72
C ILE A 1192 -6.09 16.07 24.28
N GLY A 1193 -4.95 16.33 24.94
CA GLY A 1193 -3.64 15.68 24.77
C GLY A 1193 -2.58 16.18 25.77
N PHE A 1194 -1.29 15.88 25.55
CA PHE A 1194 -0.16 16.28 26.42
C PHE A 1194 0.11 17.80 26.40
N SER A 1195 -0.16 18.47 27.52
CA SER A 1195 0.04 19.90 27.70
C SER A 1195 0.75 20.21 29.01
N SER A 1196 1.34 21.38 29.14
CA SER A 1196 1.78 21.89 30.45
C SER A 1196 0.66 22.65 31.17
N GLN A 1197 -0.50 22.85 30.53
CA GLN A 1197 -1.65 23.54 31.11
C GLN A 1197 -2.96 22.79 30.83
N HIS A 1198 -3.73 22.53 31.88
CA HIS A 1198 -4.91 21.66 31.82
C HIS A 1198 -6.12 22.40 32.37
N ARG A 1199 -7.29 22.19 31.77
CA ARG A 1199 -8.50 22.99 32.01
C ARG A 1199 -9.71 22.08 32.21
N THR A 1200 -10.58 22.45 33.14
CA THR A 1200 -11.86 21.78 33.30
C THR A 1200 -12.91 22.73 33.86
N PRO A 1201 -14.21 22.52 33.62
CA PRO A 1201 -15.26 23.36 34.19
C PRO A 1201 -15.13 23.44 35.72
N TRP A 1202 -15.34 24.63 36.28
CA TRP A 1202 -15.31 24.86 37.73
C TRP A 1202 -16.67 24.54 38.35
N GLU A 1203 -16.81 23.35 38.94
CA GLU A 1203 -18.03 22.91 39.60
C GLU A 1203 -17.95 23.12 41.12
N GLU A 1204 -18.92 23.84 41.67
CA GLU A 1204 -18.90 24.25 43.07
C GLU A 1204 -19.30 23.12 44.01
N GLY A 1205 -18.41 22.78 44.95
CA GLY A 1205 -18.66 21.77 45.99
C GLY A 1205 -18.14 20.37 45.66
N ASP A 1206 -17.66 20.12 44.44
CA ASP A 1206 -17.05 18.86 44.03
C ASP A 1206 -15.55 18.84 44.31
N ILE A 1207 -15.00 17.69 44.74
CA ILE A 1207 -13.55 17.53 44.98
C ILE A 1207 -12.91 16.95 43.72
N TYR A 1208 -11.99 17.69 43.12
CA TYR A 1208 -11.19 17.24 42.00
C TYR A 1208 -9.99 16.46 42.51
N HIS A 1209 -9.98 15.15 42.27
CA HIS A 1209 -8.82 14.29 42.47
C HIS A 1209 -8.09 14.20 41.14
N ILE A 1210 -6.94 14.86 40.99
CA ILE A 1210 -6.26 15.00 39.70
C ILE A 1210 -5.02 14.11 39.65
N LYS A 1211 -4.84 13.36 38.56
CA LYS A 1211 -3.66 12.54 38.27
C LYS A 1211 -3.09 12.94 36.91
N CYS A 1212 -1.81 13.21 36.84
CA CYS A 1212 -1.10 13.58 35.61
C CYS A 1212 -0.10 12.50 35.21
N ILE A 1213 0.01 12.24 33.91
CA ILE A 1213 0.91 11.25 33.28
C ILE A 1213 1.77 12.02 32.28
N ASP A 1214 3.09 11.87 32.30
CA ASP A 1214 3.96 12.52 31.31
C ASP A 1214 3.92 11.81 29.95
N THR A 1215 4.64 12.37 28.97
CA THR A 1215 4.80 11.82 27.62
C THR A 1215 5.45 10.44 27.57
N TRP A 1216 6.07 9.98 28.66
CA TRP A 1216 6.75 8.69 28.76
C TRP A 1216 5.99 7.67 29.62
N GLY A 1217 4.77 7.99 30.05
CA GLY A 1217 3.91 7.11 30.83
C GLY A 1217 4.19 7.10 32.34
N ASN A 1218 5.09 7.95 32.84
CA ASN A 1218 5.33 8.06 34.27
C ASN A 1218 4.13 8.76 34.93
N SER A 1219 3.54 8.12 35.95
CA SER A 1219 2.47 8.72 36.75
C SER A 1219 2.61 8.43 38.24
N PRO A 1220 2.12 9.33 39.12
CA PRO A 1220 2.13 9.07 40.54
C PRO A 1220 1.14 7.96 40.91
N ASN A 1221 1.52 7.10 41.85
CA ASN A 1221 0.67 6.03 42.41
C ASN A 1221 -0.65 6.52 43.07
N GLY A 1222 -0.93 7.83 43.12
CA GLY A 1222 -2.13 8.43 43.71
C GLY A 1222 -2.63 9.62 42.88
N CYS A 1223 -2.96 10.75 43.52
CA CYS A 1223 -3.21 12.00 42.81
C CYS A 1223 -1.94 12.85 42.79
N SER A 1224 -1.72 13.55 41.68
CA SER A 1224 -0.82 14.70 41.61
C SER A 1224 -1.31 15.84 42.51
N ILE A 1225 -2.64 16.10 42.58
CA ILE A 1225 -3.22 17.08 43.53
C ILE A 1225 -4.69 16.79 43.85
N ARG A 1226 -5.20 17.33 44.97
CA ARG A 1226 -6.63 17.38 45.30
C ARG A 1226 -7.09 18.82 45.45
N LEU A 1227 -8.15 19.22 44.75
CA LEU A 1227 -8.67 20.59 44.77
C LEU A 1227 -10.16 20.59 45.14
N LEU A 1228 -10.54 21.44 46.08
CA LEU A 1228 -11.94 21.71 46.44
C LEU A 1228 -12.27 23.16 46.05
N PRO A 1229 -13.05 23.39 44.99
CA PRO A 1229 -13.45 24.73 44.58
C PRO A 1229 -14.42 25.34 45.58
N SER A 1230 -14.19 26.60 46.00
CA SER A 1230 -15.04 27.32 46.97
C SER A 1230 -15.38 28.75 46.51
N PHE A 1231 -16.42 29.33 47.11
CA PHE A 1231 -17.12 30.56 46.68
C PHE A 1231 -16.35 31.89 46.78
N ILE A 1232 -15.04 31.90 47.04
CA ILE A 1232 -14.31 33.12 47.41
C ILE A 1232 -13.55 33.70 46.24
#